data_AF-A0A1F9MDU6-F1
#
_entry.id   AF-A0A1F9MDU6-F1
#
_cell.length_a   1.000
_cell.length_b   1.000
_cell.length_c   1.000
_cell.angle_alpha   90.00
_cell.angle_beta   90.00
_cell.angle_gamma   90.00
#
_symmetry.space_group_name_H-M   'P 1'
#
loop_
_entity.id
_entity.type
_entity.pdbx_description
1 polymer ?
#
loop_
_entity_poly.entity_id
_entity_poly.type
_entity_poly.pdbx_seq_one_letter_code
_entity_poly.pdbx_strand_id
1 'polypeptide(L)'
;MKYDFQAIEEKWRAYWLNNNTYKAQEDPTRPKYYLLEMFPYPSGRIHMGHVRNYTIGDVVARYKRMKGFNVLHPMGWDAFGLPAENAAIKHDTHPAKWTYENIDYMKKQLQRMGFSYDWDREIATCNSKYYRWEQLLFIKMYEKGLVYQKMTTVNWCETCQTVLANEQVIDGACWRCDQAVLPREMNSWFFKITDYAEELLSGCDKLTGWPEKVLAMQRNWIGKSVGAEVNFPIENSGEMLTIFTTRPDTIFGTTFMSIAPEHPLALELSAGTTQEATVKDFVARIKIEKQRQSPEDEVVKEGVFTGGYCLNPFNGAKLPVYVANFVLMEYGTGAVMAVPAHDQRDFEFARKYGIEIRVVIQPEDEILASSAMTEAYEGPGILITSGEFTDLPSEKAKAAIIATASEKGFGCQRTTFRLRDWGISRQRYWGAPIPMLHCAHCGVVPVPESDLPITLPTDIQFDKSGKSPLHTLKSFYQATCPVCNGPARRETDTMDTFVESSWYFARYASPRCTDGPLKKEQAAYWLPVDQYIGGVEHAILHLLYSRFFTKVMRDLGYLSIDEPFTNLLTQGMVIKDGTKMSKSKGNVVDPNELIEKYGADTVRLFSLFAAPPERDLEWSDQGVEGAFRFLNRVHRLVDENLGVFANPVFELPLKMNAASTALHRKTHQTIRKFGADIEAKFHFNTAISSVMELTNTLYSLAGDENGNSPDPAVIREAIEAMLALLSPMVPHLTAELWELTKHPIPLAEVPWPEYDAEAVREEEITIVIQVKGKVRSQLQVAPGTSDADLKKMALADDKVQKFLDGNPVRKVIVVPNKLINIVI
;
A
#
# COMPACT_ATOMS: atom_id res chain seq x y z
N MET A 1 22.00 -7.58 -39.38
CA MET A 1 22.08 -8.77 -38.50
C MET A 1 20.70 -9.09 -37.91
N LYS A 2 20.38 -10.36 -37.60
CA LYS A 2 19.10 -10.72 -36.93
C LYS A 2 19.21 -10.44 -35.42
N TYR A 3 18.17 -9.86 -34.80
CA TYR A 3 18.11 -9.65 -33.36
C TYR A 3 18.00 -10.99 -32.61
N ASP A 4 19.13 -11.50 -32.11
CA ASP A 4 19.21 -12.73 -31.30
C ASP A 4 19.11 -12.41 -29.81
N PHE A 5 17.90 -12.10 -29.35
CA PHE A 5 17.66 -11.68 -27.97
C PHE A 5 18.08 -12.73 -26.93
N GLN A 6 18.03 -14.03 -27.24
CA GLN A 6 18.38 -15.07 -26.27
C GLN A 6 19.88 -15.01 -25.94
N ALA A 7 20.74 -14.95 -26.97
CA ALA A 7 22.18 -14.84 -26.79
C ALA A 7 22.58 -13.50 -26.13
N ILE A 8 21.94 -12.40 -26.54
CA ILE A 8 22.20 -11.06 -26.02
C ILE A 8 21.83 -10.96 -24.53
N GLU A 9 20.63 -11.41 -24.16
CA GLU A 9 20.15 -11.34 -22.77
C GLU A 9 20.98 -12.24 -21.84
N GLU A 10 21.42 -13.41 -22.31
CA GLU A 10 22.32 -14.28 -21.54
C GLU A 10 23.69 -13.64 -21.31
N LYS A 11 24.31 -13.08 -22.36
CA LYS A 11 25.59 -12.38 -22.30
C LYS A 11 25.57 -11.26 -21.26
N TRP A 12 24.63 -10.33 -21.37
CA TRP A 12 24.59 -9.15 -20.50
C TRP A 12 24.17 -9.48 -19.06
N ARG A 13 23.24 -10.43 -18.88
CA ARG A 13 22.93 -10.93 -17.54
C ARG A 13 24.15 -11.54 -16.86
N ALA A 14 24.90 -12.39 -17.57
CA ALA A 14 26.13 -12.98 -17.04
C ALA A 14 27.18 -11.91 -16.72
N TYR A 15 27.35 -10.92 -17.60
CA TYR A 15 28.26 -9.79 -17.38
C TYR A 15 27.91 -9.03 -16.10
N TRP A 16 26.66 -8.61 -15.90
CA TRP A 16 26.28 -7.82 -14.72
C TRP A 16 26.40 -8.60 -13.41
N LEU A 17 26.07 -9.90 -13.42
CA LEU A 17 26.21 -10.76 -12.26
C LEU A 17 27.68 -10.99 -11.90
N ASN A 18 28.53 -11.34 -12.88
CA ASN A 18 29.94 -11.64 -12.65
C ASN A 18 30.74 -10.40 -12.21
N ASN A 19 30.36 -9.21 -12.67
CA ASN A 19 31.03 -7.95 -12.32
C ASN A 19 30.40 -7.24 -11.12
N ASN A 20 29.34 -7.79 -10.51
CA ASN A 20 28.59 -7.14 -9.43
C ASN A 20 28.18 -5.69 -9.76
N THR A 21 27.77 -5.43 -11.01
CA THR A 21 27.58 -4.07 -11.57
C THR A 21 26.66 -3.19 -10.72
N TYR A 22 25.68 -3.78 -10.03
CA TYR A 22 24.67 -3.04 -9.27
C TYR A 22 24.86 -3.08 -7.75
N LYS A 23 26.00 -3.59 -7.27
CA LYS A 23 26.33 -3.58 -5.85
C LYS A 23 26.31 -2.17 -5.27
N ALA A 24 25.66 -2.00 -4.12
CA ALA A 24 25.56 -0.74 -3.42
C ALA A 24 26.42 -0.74 -2.15
N GLN A 25 27.23 0.30 -1.99
CA GLN A 25 28.04 0.55 -0.80
C GLN A 25 27.78 1.97 -0.33
N GLU A 26 27.97 2.24 0.96
CA GLU A 26 27.80 3.58 1.49
C GLU A 26 28.91 4.50 0.94
N ASP A 27 28.53 5.47 0.11
CA ASP A 27 29.43 6.45 -0.50
C ASP A 27 28.90 7.87 -0.22
N PRO A 28 29.47 8.59 0.76
CA PRO A 28 29.00 9.92 1.13
C PRO A 28 29.31 10.99 0.08
N THR A 29 30.10 10.70 -0.96
CA THR A 29 30.42 11.65 -2.04
C THR A 29 29.31 11.77 -3.08
N ARG A 30 28.36 10.83 -3.08
CA ARG A 30 27.24 10.76 -4.02
C ARG A 30 25.90 10.89 -3.28
N PRO A 31 24.90 11.54 -3.89
CA PRO A 31 23.56 11.53 -3.31
C PRO A 31 23.01 10.10 -3.31
N LYS A 32 22.51 9.63 -2.15
CA LYS A 32 21.92 8.30 -2.01
C LYS A 32 20.53 8.25 -2.66
N TYR A 33 20.14 7.07 -3.14
CA TYR A 33 18.77 6.77 -3.53
C TYR A 33 18.44 5.31 -3.21
N TYR A 34 17.54 5.10 -2.25
CA TYR A 34 17.06 3.79 -1.86
C TYR A 34 15.70 3.54 -2.51
N LEU A 35 15.72 2.71 -3.54
CA LEU A 35 14.54 2.22 -4.23
C LEU A 35 14.22 0.80 -3.74
N LEU A 36 12.97 0.58 -3.34
CA LEU A 36 12.53 -0.72 -2.86
C LEU A 36 11.13 -1.05 -3.34
N GLU A 37 10.96 -2.25 -3.87
CA GLU A 37 9.66 -2.83 -4.11
C GLU A 37 9.26 -3.80 -3.00
N MET A 38 7.95 -3.98 -2.78
CA MET A 38 7.44 -5.06 -1.93
C MET A 38 8.01 -6.41 -2.41
N PHE A 39 8.85 -7.02 -1.57
CA PHE A 39 9.44 -8.33 -1.85
C PHE A 39 8.37 -9.44 -1.93
N PRO A 40 8.58 -10.49 -2.74
CA PRO A 40 7.54 -11.46 -3.00
C PRO A 40 7.48 -12.58 -1.94
N TYR A 41 6.29 -13.15 -1.78
CA TYR A 41 6.11 -14.44 -1.11
C TYR A 41 6.57 -15.59 -2.02
N PRO A 42 7.49 -16.48 -1.59
CA PRO A 42 7.95 -17.65 -2.36
C PRO A 42 6.93 -18.81 -2.29
N SER A 43 5.68 -18.53 -2.65
CA SER A 43 4.55 -19.46 -2.65
C SER A 43 4.33 -20.14 -4.03
N GLY A 44 5.26 -19.98 -4.96
CA GLY A 44 5.23 -20.53 -6.31
C GLY A 44 6.06 -19.67 -7.26
N ARG A 45 5.62 -19.57 -8.52
CA ARG A 45 6.33 -18.78 -9.55
C ARG A 45 5.91 -17.31 -9.59
N ILE A 46 6.76 -16.44 -10.15
CA ILE A 46 6.37 -15.07 -10.47
C ILE A 46 5.35 -15.06 -11.62
N HIS A 47 4.62 -13.95 -11.75
CA HIS A 47 3.62 -13.72 -12.80
C HIS A 47 3.74 -12.28 -13.31
N MET A 48 2.98 -11.91 -14.35
CA MET A 48 3.08 -10.57 -14.95
C MET A 48 2.81 -9.40 -13.99
N GLY A 49 1.98 -9.59 -12.96
CA GLY A 49 1.88 -8.61 -11.86
C GLY A 49 3.20 -8.34 -11.10
N HIS A 50 4.00 -9.38 -10.82
CA HIS A 50 5.33 -9.21 -10.23
C HIS A 50 6.29 -8.52 -11.21
N VAL A 51 6.26 -8.95 -12.48
CA VAL A 51 7.09 -8.35 -13.54
C VAL A 51 6.82 -6.87 -13.67
N ARG A 52 5.55 -6.44 -13.65
CA ARG A 52 5.18 -5.03 -13.71
C ARG A 52 5.81 -4.23 -12.56
N ASN A 53 5.64 -4.70 -11.33
CA ASN A 53 6.19 -4.08 -10.12
C ASN A 53 7.70 -3.89 -10.18
N TYR A 54 8.41 -4.97 -10.46
CA TYR A 54 9.86 -5.00 -10.44
C TYR A 54 10.48 -4.31 -11.66
N THR A 55 9.77 -4.27 -12.80
CA THR A 55 10.21 -3.50 -13.96
C THR A 55 10.07 -1.99 -13.71
N ILE A 56 8.99 -1.54 -13.07
CA ILE A 56 8.81 -0.14 -12.68
C ILE A 56 9.97 0.31 -11.78
N GLY A 57 10.28 -0.47 -10.75
CA GLY A 57 11.40 -0.17 -9.88
C GLY A 57 12.73 -0.17 -10.63
N ASP A 58 13.04 -1.22 -11.39
CA ASP A 58 14.31 -1.31 -12.12
C ASP A 58 14.57 -0.14 -13.08
N VAL A 59 13.52 0.37 -13.74
CA VAL A 59 13.63 1.58 -14.58
C VAL A 59 14.07 2.79 -13.75
N VAL A 60 13.44 3.00 -12.58
CA VAL A 60 13.79 4.11 -11.69
C VAL A 60 15.21 3.94 -11.12
N ALA A 61 15.61 2.72 -10.75
CA ALA A 61 16.94 2.43 -10.25
C ALA A 61 18.02 2.80 -11.29
N ARG A 62 17.86 2.30 -12.52
CA ARG A 62 18.79 2.55 -13.64
C ARG A 62 18.84 4.04 -13.98
N TYR A 63 17.68 4.68 -14.08
CA TYR A 63 17.58 6.12 -14.33
C TYR A 63 18.33 6.94 -13.26
N LYS A 64 18.09 6.68 -11.97
CA LYS A 64 18.77 7.41 -10.88
C LYS A 64 20.27 7.13 -10.84
N ARG A 65 20.73 5.91 -11.18
CA ARG A 65 22.18 5.63 -11.36
C ARG A 65 22.79 6.51 -12.45
N MET A 66 22.15 6.60 -13.62
CA MET A 66 22.62 7.48 -14.71
C MET A 66 22.57 8.97 -14.35
N LYS A 67 21.68 9.37 -13.42
CA LYS A 67 21.67 10.72 -12.84
C LYS A 67 22.75 10.96 -11.77
N GLY A 68 23.64 9.98 -11.53
CA GLY A 68 24.77 10.09 -10.60
C GLY A 68 24.48 9.63 -9.17
N PHE A 69 23.25 9.22 -8.85
CA PHE A 69 22.90 8.76 -7.51
C PHE A 69 23.59 7.43 -7.17
N ASN A 70 23.95 7.26 -5.90
CA ASN A 70 24.33 5.96 -5.35
C ASN A 70 23.05 5.19 -5.00
N VAL A 71 22.72 4.19 -5.82
CA VAL A 71 21.42 3.51 -5.73
C VAL A 71 21.53 2.20 -4.96
N LEU A 72 20.75 2.08 -3.88
CA LEU A 72 20.44 0.80 -3.25
C LEU A 72 19.13 0.27 -3.84
N HIS A 73 19.21 -0.87 -4.50
CA HIS A 73 18.05 -1.59 -5.07
C HIS A 73 18.15 -3.06 -4.66
N PRO A 74 17.60 -3.45 -3.50
CA PRO A 74 17.74 -4.80 -2.97
C PRO A 74 16.54 -5.68 -3.33
N MET A 75 16.69 -6.99 -3.13
CA MET A 75 15.61 -7.96 -3.24
C MET A 75 15.80 -9.06 -2.19
N GLY A 76 14.72 -9.76 -1.86
CA GLY A 76 14.69 -10.84 -0.89
C GLY A 76 13.33 -11.52 -0.88
N TRP A 77 13.02 -12.25 0.18
CA TRP A 77 11.92 -13.20 0.17
C TRP A 77 11.14 -13.18 1.48
N ASP A 78 9.83 -12.91 1.38
CA ASP A 78 8.91 -13.01 2.51
C ASP A 78 8.49 -14.47 2.71
N ALA A 79 9.36 -15.22 3.37
CA ALA A 79 9.48 -16.66 3.24
C ALA A 79 8.82 -17.47 4.37
N PHE A 80 8.34 -16.81 5.42
CA PHE A 80 7.51 -17.42 6.46
C PHE A 80 6.01 -17.25 6.18
N GLY A 81 5.20 -17.85 7.05
CA GLY A 81 3.77 -17.67 7.07
C GLY A 81 2.98 -18.66 6.23
N LEU A 82 1.67 -18.42 6.27
CA LEU A 82 0.62 -19.27 5.73
C LEU A 82 0.74 -19.60 4.22
N PRO A 83 1.13 -18.66 3.33
CA PRO A 83 1.19 -18.95 1.90
C PRO A 83 2.19 -20.06 1.55
N ALA A 84 3.39 -20.02 2.15
CA ALA A 84 4.45 -20.99 1.88
C ALA A 84 4.12 -22.37 2.50
N GLU A 85 3.65 -22.39 3.74
CA GLU A 85 3.30 -23.63 4.45
C GLU A 85 2.17 -24.40 3.76
N ASN A 86 1.10 -23.71 3.36
CA ASN A 86 -0.03 -24.34 2.69
C ASN A 86 0.35 -24.92 1.32
N ALA A 87 1.16 -24.19 0.56
CA ALA A 87 1.65 -24.67 -0.71
C ALA A 87 2.50 -25.94 -0.51
N ALA A 88 3.36 -25.95 0.50
CA ALA A 88 4.14 -27.15 0.85
C ALA A 88 3.27 -28.34 1.24
N ILE A 89 2.23 -28.14 2.07
CA ILE A 89 1.25 -29.19 2.44
C ILE A 89 0.53 -29.73 1.21
N LYS A 90 0.06 -28.85 0.31
CA LYS A 90 -0.63 -29.24 -0.94
C LYS A 90 0.26 -30.09 -1.86
N HIS A 91 1.57 -29.86 -1.83
CA HIS A 91 2.57 -30.57 -2.63
C HIS A 91 3.29 -31.70 -1.88
N ASP A 92 2.79 -32.08 -0.68
CA ASP A 92 3.32 -33.17 0.14
C ASP A 92 4.84 -33.05 0.40
N THR A 93 5.29 -31.83 0.73
CA THR A 93 6.71 -31.50 0.96
C THR A 93 6.91 -30.65 2.22
N HIS A 94 8.13 -30.60 2.73
CA HIS A 94 8.48 -29.78 3.89
C HIS A 94 8.46 -28.28 3.52
N PRO A 95 7.84 -27.38 4.32
CA PRO A 95 7.79 -25.94 4.07
C PRO A 95 9.15 -25.31 3.76
N ALA A 96 10.17 -25.59 4.57
CA ALA A 96 11.55 -25.17 4.29
C ALA A 96 12.03 -25.54 2.87
N LYS A 97 11.88 -26.81 2.47
CA LYS A 97 12.33 -27.29 1.15
C LYS A 97 11.57 -26.58 0.03
N TRP A 98 10.24 -26.55 0.12
CA TRP A 98 9.38 -25.84 -0.84
C TRP A 98 9.75 -24.37 -0.97
N THR A 99 9.96 -23.68 0.15
CA THR A 99 10.33 -22.27 0.18
C THR A 99 11.65 -22.02 -0.53
N TYR A 100 12.72 -22.77 -0.19
CA TYR A 100 14.03 -22.56 -0.81
C TYR A 100 14.05 -22.95 -2.30
N GLU A 101 13.29 -23.97 -2.71
CA GLU A 101 13.11 -24.31 -4.13
C GLU A 101 12.42 -23.18 -4.91
N ASN A 102 11.38 -22.57 -4.33
CA ASN A 102 10.71 -21.42 -4.96
C ASN A 102 11.58 -20.16 -4.96
N ILE A 103 12.35 -19.92 -3.90
CA ILE A 103 13.33 -18.82 -3.85
C ILE A 103 14.33 -18.97 -5.01
N ASP A 104 14.96 -20.14 -5.18
CA ASP A 104 15.93 -20.37 -6.26
C ASP A 104 15.28 -20.18 -7.64
N TYR A 105 14.07 -20.72 -7.83
CA TYR A 105 13.35 -20.57 -9.09
C TYR A 105 12.99 -19.12 -9.40
N MET A 106 12.38 -18.41 -8.46
CA MET A 106 11.99 -17.01 -8.62
C MET A 106 13.20 -16.11 -8.81
N LYS A 107 14.30 -16.36 -8.08
CA LYS A 107 15.57 -15.64 -8.25
C LYS A 107 16.07 -15.73 -9.69
N LYS A 108 16.06 -16.95 -10.26
CA LYS A 108 16.43 -17.17 -11.67
C LYS A 108 15.49 -16.42 -12.62
N GLN A 109 14.18 -16.40 -12.36
CA GLN A 109 13.23 -15.63 -13.17
C GLN A 109 13.50 -14.11 -13.11
N LEU A 110 13.74 -13.56 -11.91
CA LEU A 110 14.08 -12.15 -11.74
C LEU A 110 15.42 -11.78 -12.40
N GLN A 111 16.41 -12.66 -12.31
CA GLN A 111 17.69 -12.50 -13.00
C GLN A 111 17.51 -12.56 -14.52
N ARG A 112 16.67 -13.47 -15.05
CA ARG A 112 16.34 -13.53 -16.49
C ARG A 112 15.69 -12.24 -17.00
N MET A 113 14.93 -11.54 -16.17
CA MET A 113 14.37 -10.22 -16.49
C MET A 113 15.41 -9.09 -16.52
N GLY A 114 16.65 -9.35 -16.09
CA GLY A 114 17.73 -8.36 -16.06
C GLY A 114 17.52 -7.24 -15.03
N PHE A 115 16.82 -7.50 -13.94
CA PHE A 115 16.65 -6.50 -12.86
C PHE A 115 17.99 -6.23 -12.16
N SER A 116 18.24 -4.94 -11.88
CA SER A 116 19.50 -4.39 -11.36
C SER A 116 19.63 -4.48 -9.83
N TYR A 117 19.25 -5.63 -9.27
CA TYR A 117 19.31 -5.87 -7.84
C TYR A 117 20.72 -6.05 -7.29
N ASP A 118 20.95 -5.54 -6.08
CA ASP A 118 22.11 -5.88 -5.25
C ASP A 118 21.87 -7.22 -4.54
N TRP A 119 22.25 -8.32 -5.22
CA TRP A 119 22.11 -9.67 -4.69
C TRP A 119 23.01 -9.96 -3.47
N ASP A 120 24.05 -9.16 -3.19
CA ASP A 120 24.85 -9.32 -1.97
C ASP A 120 24.02 -9.01 -0.72
N ARG A 121 22.95 -8.24 -0.88
CA ARG A 121 22.02 -7.85 0.19
C ARG A 121 20.79 -8.75 0.33
N GLU A 122 20.72 -9.85 -0.43
CA GLU A 122 19.61 -10.81 -0.39
C GLU A 122 19.35 -11.34 1.03
N ILE A 123 18.07 -11.35 1.42
CA ILE A 123 17.57 -11.93 2.66
C ILE A 123 16.40 -12.88 2.37
N ALA A 124 16.22 -13.88 3.22
CA ALA A 124 15.00 -14.67 3.30
C ALA A 124 14.53 -14.63 4.75
N THR A 125 13.29 -14.22 5.00
CA THR A 125 12.80 -13.99 6.36
C THR A 125 12.75 -15.28 7.19
N CYS A 126 12.58 -16.43 6.54
CA CYS A 126 12.62 -17.76 7.17
C CYS A 126 14.02 -18.24 7.57
N ASN A 127 15.08 -17.48 7.28
CA ASN A 127 16.44 -17.84 7.67
C ASN A 127 16.70 -17.45 9.13
N SER A 128 17.32 -18.35 9.91
CA SER A 128 17.62 -18.08 11.34
C SER A 128 18.53 -16.89 11.57
N LYS A 129 19.37 -16.52 10.58
CA LYS A 129 20.19 -15.30 10.63
C LYS A 129 19.37 -14.01 10.47
N TYR A 130 18.12 -14.11 10.01
CA TYR A 130 17.15 -13.02 9.95
C TYR A 130 16.27 -13.01 11.21
N TYR A 131 15.47 -14.06 11.42
CA TYR A 131 14.45 -14.06 12.49
C TYR A 131 15.03 -14.14 13.91
N ARG A 132 16.33 -14.40 14.08
CA ARG A 132 17.02 -14.15 15.36
C ARG A 132 16.77 -12.72 15.86
N TRP A 133 16.78 -11.77 14.94
CA TRP A 133 16.73 -10.35 15.28
C TRP A 133 15.32 -9.88 15.60
N GLU A 134 14.29 -10.41 14.96
CA GLU A 134 12.91 -10.11 15.38
C GLU A 134 12.54 -10.80 16.70
N GLN A 135 13.12 -11.96 17.01
CA GLN A 135 13.03 -12.54 18.36
C GLN A 135 13.66 -11.60 19.40
N LEU A 136 14.82 -11.03 19.09
CA LEU A 136 15.44 -10.02 19.96
C LEU A 136 14.57 -8.76 20.08
N LEU A 137 14.05 -8.23 18.97
CA LEU A 137 13.18 -7.06 18.97
C LEU A 137 11.91 -7.33 19.80
N PHE A 138 11.31 -8.50 19.68
CA PHE A 138 10.17 -8.93 20.48
C PHE A 138 10.49 -8.88 21.98
N ILE A 139 11.63 -9.41 22.41
CA ILE A 139 12.07 -9.35 23.82
C ILE A 139 12.24 -7.89 24.25
N LYS A 140 12.91 -7.05 23.45
CA LYS A 140 13.09 -5.62 23.80
C LYS A 140 11.75 -4.87 23.86
N MET A 141 10.79 -5.20 23.01
CA MET A 141 9.44 -4.65 23.08
C MET A 141 8.69 -5.13 24.32
N TYR A 142 8.86 -6.41 24.71
CA TYR A 142 8.28 -6.96 25.94
C TYR A 142 8.85 -6.27 27.19
N GLU A 143 10.16 -6.08 27.26
CA GLU A 143 10.84 -5.33 28.33
C GLU A 143 10.36 -3.88 28.44
N LYS A 144 9.92 -3.28 27.33
CA LYS A 144 9.31 -1.93 27.27
C LYS A 144 7.80 -1.90 27.53
N GLY A 145 7.18 -3.06 27.79
CA GLY A 145 5.74 -3.16 28.03
C GLY A 145 4.88 -2.99 26.77
N LEU A 146 5.46 -3.07 25.58
CA LEU A 146 4.77 -2.98 24.28
C LEU A 146 4.25 -4.33 23.79
N VAL A 147 4.61 -5.42 24.47
CA VAL A 147 4.13 -6.78 24.19
C VAL A 147 3.42 -7.33 25.41
N TYR A 148 2.27 -7.95 25.20
CA TYR A 148 1.53 -8.62 26.26
C TYR A 148 0.76 -9.83 25.74
N GLN A 149 0.34 -10.69 26.66
CA GLN A 149 -0.53 -11.82 26.38
C GLN A 149 -1.90 -11.58 27.04
N LYS A 150 -2.98 -11.91 26.34
CA LYS A 150 -4.33 -11.96 26.92
C LYS A 150 -5.13 -13.12 26.33
N MET A 151 -6.11 -13.59 27.10
CA MET A 151 -7.15 -14.45 26.56
C MET A 151 -8.06 -13.60 25.66
N THR A 152 -8.33 -14.10 24.47
CA THR A 152 -9.13 -13.39 23.47
C THR A 152 -9.89 -14.37 22.60
N THR A 153 -11.01 -13.92 22.05
CA THR A 153 -11.76 -14.64 21.05
C THR A 153 -11.12 -14.40 19.69
N VAL A 154 -10.70 -15.48 19.04
CA VAL A 154 -10.06 -15.44 17.71
C VAL A 154 -10.90 -16.20 16.69
N ASN A 155 -10.83 -15.77 15.44
CA ASN A 155 -11.40 -16.51 14.32
C ASN A 155 -10.60 -17.81 14.13
N TRP A 156 -11.24 -18.97 14.30
CA TRP A 156 -10.60 -20.29 14.23
C TRP A 156 -11.19 -21.13 13.11
N CYS A 157 -10.33 -21.62 12.22
CA CYS A 157 -10.76 -22.56 11.18
C CYS A 157 -10.47 -23.99 11.65
N GLU A 158 -11.51 -24.79 11.88
CA GLU A 158 -11.35 -26.19 12.32
C GLU A 158 -10.71 -27.06 11.24
N THR A 159 -10.90 -26.73 9.96
CA THR A 159 -10.26 -27.48 8.86
C THR A 159 -8.77 -27.15 8.73
N CYS A 160 -8.40 -25.86 8.85
CA CYS A 160 -7.01 -25.42 8.76
C CYS A 160 -6.26 -25.46 10.09
N GLN A 161 -6.96 -25.75 11.19
CA GLN A 161 -6.46 -25.85 12.57
C GLN A 161 -5.60 -24.65 12.98
N THR A 162 -6.09 -23.45 12.69
CA THR A 162 -5.35 -22.20 12.95
C THR A 162 -6.28 -21.03 13.17
N VAL A 163 -5.75 -20.02 13.88
CA VAL A 163 -6.30 -18.67 13.87
C VAL A 163 -6.20 -18.04 12.48
N LEU A 164 -7.25 -17.30 12.14
CA LEU A 164 -7.35 -16.42 10.99
C LEU A 164 -7.42 -14.97 11.49
N ALA A 165 -6.75 -14.05 10.81
CA ALA A 165 -7.00 -12.62 10.99
C ALA A 165 -8.42 -12.26 10.49
N ASN A 166 -8.95 -11.10 10.87
CA ASN A 166 -10.28 -10.66 10.41
C ASN A 166 -10.33 -10.58 8.88
N GLU A 167 -9.25 -10.11 8.26
CA GLU A 167 -9.10 -9.97 6.81
C GLU A 167 -9.01 -11.33 6.07
N GLN A 168 -8.87 -12.43 6.81
CA GLN A 168 -8.79 -13.79 6.28
C GLN A 168 -10.11 -14.57 6.41
N VAL A 169 -11.16 -13.92 6.93
CA VAL A 169 -12.52 -14.46 6.97
C VAL A 169 -13.33 -13.74 5.88
N ILE A 170 -13.71 -14.47 4.84
CA ILE A 170 -14.50 -13.96 3.72
C ILE A 170 -15.86 -14.63 3.82
N ASP A 171 -16.91 -13.84 3.96
CA ASP A 171 -18.29 -14.34 4.10
C ASP A 171 -18.49 -15.36 5.23
N GLY A 172 -17.86 -15.12 6.39
CA GLY A 172 -17.91 -16.04 7.54
C GLY A 172 -17.16 -17.37 7.32
N ALA A 173 -16.55 -17.55 6.15
CA ALA A 173 -15.80 -18.74 5.77
C ALA A 173 -14.30 -18.44 5.70
N CYS A 174 -13.51 -19.50 5.83
CA CYS A 174 -12.07 -19.43 5.68
C CYS A 174 -11.78 -19.16 4.21
N TRP A 175 -11.08 -18.06 3.91
CA TRP A 175 -10.68 -17.63 2.55
C TRP A 175 -9.93 -18.67 1.69
N ARG A 176 -9.64 -19.85 2.24
CA ARG A 176 -8.84 -20.91 1.62
C ARG A 176 -9.56 -22.23 1.44
N CYS A 177 -10.39 -22.63 2.41
CA CYS A 177 -11.08 -23.92 2.38
C CYS A 177 -12.59 -23.78 2.30
N ASP A 178 -13.08 -22.54 2.29
CA ASP A 178 -14.49 -22.18 2.20
C ASP A 178 -15.35 -22.82 3.31
N GLN A 179 -14.71 -23.30 4.38
CA GLN A 179 -15.37 -23.84 5.58
C GLN A 179 -15.64 -22.74 6.58
N ALA A 180 -16.73 -22.91 7.34
CA ALA A 180 -17.12 -21.99 8.40
C ALA A 180 -15.99 -21.76 9.39
N VAL A 181 -15.81 -20.49 9.77
CA VAL A 181 -14.85 -20.07 10.79
C VAL A 181 -15.61 -19.93 12.11
N LEU A 182 -15.12 -20.59 13.15
CA LEU A 182 -15.74 -20.58 14.48
C LEU A 182 -14.84 -19.78 15.42
N PRO A 183 -15.38 -19.06 16.40
CA PRO A 183 -14.52 -18.44 17.39
C PRO A 183 -13.94 -19.48 18.32
N ARG A 184 -12.78 -19.16 18.86
CA ARG A 184 -12.16 -19.92 19.93
C ARG A 184 -11.57 -18.96 20.94
N GLU A 185 -11.72 -19.24 22.23
CA GLU A 185 -10.96 -18.52 23.25
C GLU A 185 -9.56 -19.11 23.33
N MET A 186 -8.54 -18.26 23.27
CA MET A 186 -7.16 -18.66 23.50
C MET A 186 -6.29 -17.51 23.99
N ASN A 187 -5.19 -17.87 24.64
CA ASN A 187 -4.13 -16.92 24.95
C ASN A 187 -3.40 -16.55 23.66
N SER A 188 -3.38 -15.27 23.33
CA SER A 188 -2.66 -14.74 22.16
C SER A 188 -1.73 -13.60 22.56
N TRP A 189 -0.64 -13.47 21.82
CA TRP A 189 0.33 -12.38 21.96
C TRP A 189 -0.05 -11.17 21.11
N PHE A 190 0.13 -9.98 21.69
CA PHE A 190 -0.24 -8.70 21.09
C PHE A 190 0.90 -7.69 21.15
N PHE A 191 1.04 -6.91 20.09
CA PHE A 191 1.79 -5.65 20.10
C PHE A 191 0.85 -4.48 20.37
N LYS A 192 1.25 -3.61 21.31
CA LYS A 192 0.54 -2.36 21.66
C LYS A 192 0.73 -1.27 20.62
N ILE A 193 0.30 -1.53 19.38
CA ILE A 193 0.30 -0.51 18.32
C ILE A 193 -0.59 0.69 18.67
N THR A 194 -1.58 0.49 19.55
CA THR A 194 -2.47 1.57 20.01
C THR A 194 -1.75 2.64 20.84
N ASP A 195 -0.65 2.30 21.53
CA ASP A 195 0.21 3.27 22.22
C ASP A 195 0.85 4.28 21.23
N TYR A 196 0.92 3.94 19.95
CA TYR A 196 1.43 4.78 18.86
C TYR A 196 0.30 5.35 17.96
N ALA A 197 -0.98 5.13 18.28
CA ALA A 197 -2.09 5.49 17.39
C ALA A 197 -2.11 6.98 17.03
N GLU A 198 -1.87 7.86 18.01
CA GLU A 198 -1.80 9.31 17.78
C GLU A 198 -0.62 9.71 16.88
N GLU A 199 0.55 9.10 17.08
CA GLU A 199 1.73 9.38 16.27
C GLU A 199 1.58 8.84 14.85
N LEU A 200 0.97 7.65 14.70
CA LEU A 200 0.65 7.07 13.40
C LEU A 200 -0.37 7.94 12.64
N LEU A 201 -1.36 8.49 13.34
CA LEU A 201 -2.37 9.34 12.73
C LEU A 201 -1.79 10.68 12.29
N SER A 202 -1.10 11.38 13.19
CA SER A 202 -0.48 12.68 12.88
C SER A 202 0.66 12.54 11.86
N GLY A 203 1.34 11.39 11.83
CA GLY A 203 2.35 11.09 10.82
C GLY A 203 1.81 11.09 9.38
N CYS A 204 0.51 10.78 9.18
CA CYS A 204 -0.12 10.84 7.85
C CYS A 204 -0.01 12.22 7.20
N ASP A 205 0.01 13.30 7.98
CA ASP A 205 0.08 14.68 7.46
C ASP A 205 1.48 15.06 6.97
N LYS A 206 2.51 14.29 7.37
CA LYS A 206 3.91 14.48 6.93
C LYS A 206 4.25 13.68 5.67
N LEU A 207 3.42 12.69 5.31
CA LEU A 207 3.66 11.77 4.20
C LEU A 207 3.18 12.34 2.85
N THR A 208 3.73 13.48 2.45
CA THR A 208 3.32 14.19 1.22
C THR A 208 3.61 13.42 -0.07
N GLY A 209 4.54 12.46 -0.04
CA GLY A 209 4.86 11.55 -1.14
C GLY A 209 3.96 10.31 -1.23
N TRP A 210 2.92 10.20 -0.41
CA TRP A 210 2.00 9.06 -0.40
C TRP A 210 0.67 9.39 -1.09
N PRO A 211 0.01 8.42 -1.76
CA PRO A 211 -1.30 8.64 -2.36
C PRO A 211 -2.35 8.93 -1.30
N GLU A 212 -3.18 9.98 -1.50
CA GLU A 212 -4.22 10.36 -0.54
C GLU A 212 -5.21 9.22 -0.26
N LYS A 213 -5.48 8.34 -1.24
CA LYS A 213 -6.29 7.13 -1.05
C LYS A 213 -5.75 6.24 0.07
N VAL A 214 -4.43 6.03 0.13
CA VAL A 214 -3.79 5.21 1.18
C VAL A 214 -3.85 5.91 2.53
N LEU A 215 -3.58 7.23 2.57
CA LEU A 215 -3.64 8.02 3.80
C LEU A 215 -5.06 8.05 4.37
N ALA A 216 -6.08 8.26 3.54
CA ALA A 216 -7.48 8.20 3.94
C ALA A 216 -7.86 6.82 4.51
N MET A 217 -7.42 5.73 3.88
CA MET A 217 -7.61 4.38 4.41
C MET A 217 -6.98 4.22 5.80
N GLN A 218 -5.74 4.70 6.01
CA GLN A 218 -5.10 4.63 7.32
C GLN A 218 -5.77 5.54 8.36
N ARG A 219 -6.14 6.78 8.03
CA ARG A 219 -6.88 7.67 8.94
C ARG A 219 -8.20 7.04 9.39
N ASN A 220 -8.95 6.46 8.46
CA ASN A 220 -10.22 5.78 8.75
C ASN A 220 -10.04 4.49 9.55
N TRP A 221 -8.94 3.77 9.32
CA TRP A 221 -8.61 2.55 10.06
C TRP A 221 -8.16 2.87 11.49
N ILE A 222 -7.33 3.89 11.67
CA ILE A 222 -6.90 4.36 12.99
C ILE A 222 -8.11 4.92 13.76
N GLY A 223 -8.93 5.72 13.09
CA GLY A 223 -10.26 6.13 13.53
C GLY A 223 -10.27 6.78 14.91
N LYS A 224 -9.60 7.94 15.05
CA LYS A 224 -9.60 8.71 16.30
C LYS A 224 -10.97 9.35 16.52
N SER A 225 -11.54 9.12 17.69
CA SER A 225 -12.78 9.72 18.15
C SER A 225 -12.56 10.42 19.49
N VAL A 226 -13.00 11.67 19.60
CA VAL A 226 -13.00 12.43 20.86
C VAL A 226 -14.43 12.55 21.33
N GLY A 227 -14.68 12.19 22.58
CA GLY A 227 -16.02 12.14 23.15
C GLY A 227 -16.02 12.21 24.67
N ALA A 228 -17.12 11.76 25.26
CA ALA A 228 -17.32 11.66 26.69
C ALA A 228 -17.36 10.20 27.11
N GLU A 229 -16.65 9.86 28.18
CA GLU A 229 -16.92 8.68 28.98
C GLU A 229 -17.84 9.09 30.13
N VAL A 230 -18.96 8.37 30.34
CA VAL A 230 -19.98 8.72 31.33
C VAL A 230 -20.43 7.47 32.08
N ASN A 231 -20.51 7.56 33.41
CA ASN A 231 -20.94 6.51 34.31
C ASN A 231 -22.43 6.66 34.63
N PHE A 232 -23.23 5.67 34.27
CA PHE A 232 -24.66 5.59 34.58
C PHE A 232 -24.88 4.66 35.78
N PRO A 233 -25.33 5.15 36.94
CA PRO A 233 -25.60 4.30 38.10
C PRO A 233 -26.65 3.24 37.79
N ILE A 234 -26.39 1.98 38.16
CA ILE A 234 -27.36 0.89 38.01
C ILE A 234 -28.37 0.97 39.16
N GLU A 235 -29.66 0.86 38.85
CA GLU A 235 -30.70 0.95 39.87
C GLU A 235 -30.59 -0.19 40.88
N ASN A 236 -30.71 0.11 42.17
CA ASN A 236 -30.62 -0.85 43.27
C ASN A 236 -29.28 -1.61 43.33
N SER A 237 -28.21 -1.06 42.74
CA SER A 237 -26.86 -1.61 42.78
C SER A 237 -25.84 -0.53 43.19
N GLY A 238 -24.67 -0.95 43.68
CA GLY A 238 -23.50 -0.08 43.85
C GLY A 238 -22.66 0.07 42.58
N GLU A 239 -23.04 -0.62 41.51
CA GLU A 239 -22.30 -0.67 40.25
C GLU A 239 -22.71 0.43 39.27
N MET A 240 -21.84 0.66 38.29
CA MET A 240 -21.99 1.70 37.27
C MET A 240 -21.89 1.06 35.89
N LEU A 241 -22.74 1.52 34.97
CA LEU A 241 -22.64 1.23 33.55
C LEU A 241 -21.91 2.37 32.84
N THR A 242 -20.63 2.18 32.52
CA THR A 242 -19.82 3.19 31.82
C THR A 242 -20.04 3.11 30.31
N ILE A 243 -20.27 4.24 29.66
CA ILE A 243 -20.42 4.35 28.19
C ILE A 243 -19.42 5.33 27.59
N PHE A 244 -19.17 5.20 26.28
CA PHE A 244 -18.48 6.21 25.48
C PHE A 244 -19.40 6.76 24.39
N THR A 245 -19.42 8.08 24.21
CA THR A 245 -20.17 8.74 23.13
C THR A 245 -19.42 9.94 22.55
N THR A 246 -19.47 10.10 21.22
CA THR A 246 -19.01 11.33 20.52
C THR A 246 -20.09 12.40 20.46
N ARG A 247 -21.31 12.09 20.92
CA ARG A 247 -22.47 12.97 20.95
C ARG A 247 -22.98 13.23 22.37
N PRO A 248 -22.13 13.68 23.32
CA PRO A 248 -22.61 14.01 24.66
C PRO A 248 -23.66 15.12 24.66
N ASP A 249 -23.73 15.95 23.62
CA ASP A 249 -24.80 16.92 23.37
C ASP A 249 -26.21 16.30 23.35
N THR A 250 -26.33 15.01 23.07
CA THR A 250 -27.62 14.31 22.99
C THR A 250 -28.01 13.58 24.27
N ILE A 251 -27.21 13.63 25.34
CA ILE A 251 -27.34 12.71 26.49
C ILE A 251 -28.68 12.80 27.23
N PHE A 252 -29.37 13.95 27.18
CA PHE A 252 -30.71 14.14 27.75
C PHE A 252 -31.82 13.43 26.95
N GLY A 253 -31.54 13.11 25.69
CA GLY A 253 -32.41 12.34 24.79
C GLY A 253 -32.26 10.83 24.94
N THR A 254 -31.40 10.37 25.85
CA THR A 254 -31.25 8.93 26.13
C THR A 254 -32.55 8.39 26.70
N THR A 255 -33.12 7.37 26.04
CA THR A 255 -34.37 6.71 26.48
C THR A 255 -34.19 5.25 26.85
N PHE A 256 -33.06 4.62 26.47
CA PHE A 256 -32.66 3.29 26.92
C PHE A 256 -31.14 3.13 26.80
N MET A 257 -30.60 2.04 27.37
CA MET A 257 -29.21 1.64 27.20
C MET A 257 -29.13 0.33 26.42
N SER A 258 -28.07 0.17 25.62
CA SER A 258 -27.76 -1.11 24.97
C SER A 258 -26.38 -1.61 25.38
N ILE A 259 -26.29 -2.89 25.75
CA ILE A 259 -25.03 -3.57 26.09
C ILE A 259 -24.78 -4.76 25.17
N ALA A 260 -23.50 -5.08 24.97
CA ALA A 260 -23.09 -6.23 24.16
C ALA A 260 -23.54 -7.56 24.81
N PRO A 261 -23.86 -8.60 24.02
CA PRO A 261 -24.15 -9.94 24.53
C PRO A 261 -23.02 -10.54 25.37
N GLU A 262 -21.79 -10.14 25.10
CA GLU A 262 -20.58 -10.55 25.83
C GLU A 262 -20.33 -9.75 27.11
N HIS A 263 -21.09 -8.67 27.34
CA HIS A 263 -20.87 -7.77 28.48
C HIS A 263 -21.14 -8.50 29.81
N PRO A 264 -20.27 -8.37 30.84
CA PRO A 264 -20.44 -9.06 32.13
C PRO A 264 -21.83 -8.83 32.75
N LEU A 265 -22.30 -7.59 32.70
CA LEU A 265 -23.61 -7.19 33.21
C LEU A 265 -24.81 -7.76 32.45
N ALA A 266 -24.63 -8.34 31.25
CA ALA A 266 -25.74 -8.82 30.43
C ALA A 266 -26.56 -9.90 31.16
N LEU A 267 -25.87 -10.86 31.77
CA LEU A 267 -26.53 -11.92 32.54
C LEU A 267 -26.86 -11.44 33.97
N GLU A 268 -25.98 -10.66 34.59
CA GLU A 268 -26.13 -10.19 35.97
C GLU A 268 -27.37 -9.32 36.16
N LEU A 269 -27.62 -8.35 35.27
CA LEU A 269 -28.82 -7.49 35.33
C LEU A 269 -30.12 -8.26 35.15
N SER A 270 -30.07 -9.43 34.50
CA SER A 270 -31.24 -10.28 34.28
C SER A 270 -31.48 -11.29 35.39
N ALA A 271 -30.50 -11.54 36.24
CA ALA A 271 -30.56 -12.59 37.26
C ALA A 271 -31.69 -12.33 38.26
N GLY A 272 -32.51 -13.35 38.51
CA GLY A 272 -33.65 -13.28 39.43
C GLY A 272 -34.86 -12.49 38.89
N THR A 273 -34.79 -11.96 37.66
CA THR A 273 -35.93 -11.31 36.99
C THR A 273 -36.72 -12.33 36.17
N THR A 274 -37.91 -11.95 35.71
CA THR A 274 -38.69 -12.76 34.75
C THR A 274 -38.04 -12.85 33.36
N GLN A 275 -36.97 -12.09 33.10
CA GLN A 275 -36.27 -12.05 31.81
C GLN A 275 -35.03 -12.95 31.75
N GLU A 276 -34.59 -13.55 32.88
CA GLU A 276 -33.32 -14.28 32.98
C GLU A 276 -33.15 -15.36 31.89
N ALA A 277 -34.18 -16.20 31.69
CA ALA A 277 -34.15 -17.26 30.69
C ALA A 277 -34.04 -16.70 29.26
N THR A 278 -34.86 -15.70 28.93
CA THR A 278 -34.88 -15.04 27.63
C THR A 278 -33.53 -14.40 27.29
N VAL A 279 -32.93 -13.71 28.27
CA VAL A 279 -31.63 -13.04 28.09
C VAL A 279 -30.51 -14.07 27.90
N LYS A 280 -30.51 -15.14 28.70
CA LYS A 280 -29.52 -16.21 28.58
C LYS A 280 -29.59 -16.90 27.21
N ASP A 281 -30.80 -17.21 26.74
CA ASP A 281 -31.02 -17.81 25.43
C ASP A 281 -30.62 -16.86 24.30
N PHE A 282 -30.96 -15.57 24.41
CA PHE A 282 -30.56 -14.56 23.45
C PHE A 282 -29.03 -14.42 23.38
N VAL A 283 -28.35 -14.30 24.52
CA VAL A 283 -26.89 -14.20 24.58
C VAL A 283 -26.23 -15.42 23.95
N ALA A 284 -26.70 -16.63 24.27
CA ALA A 284 -26.18 -17.87 23.68
C ALA A 284 -26.40 -17.91 22.15
N ARG A 285 -27.60 -17.54 21.69
CA ARG A 285 -27.95 -17.50 20.26
C ARG A 285 -27.15 -16.47 19.50
N ILE A 286 -27.13 -15.22 19.95
CA ILE A 286 -26.42 -14.13 19.25
C ILE A 286 -24.91 -14.38 19.23
N LYS A 287 -24.35 -14.94 20.30
CA LYS A 287 -22.96 -15.39 20.27
C LYS A 287 -22.75 -16.33 19.08
N ILE A 288 -23.62 -17.33 18.86
CA ILE A 288 -23.52 -18.27 17.74
C ILE A 288 -23.82 -17.59 16.37
N GLU A 289 -24.78 -16.68 16.28
CA GLU A 289 -25.18 -16.03 15.02
C GLU A 289 -24.13 -15.04 14.51
N LYS A 290 -23.58 -14.19 15.39
CA LYS A 290 -22.46 -13.27 15.05
C LYS A 290 -21.27 -14.02 14.44
N GLN A 291 -21.13 -15.31 14.75
CA GLN A 291 -20.05 -16.17 14.26
C GLN A 291 -20.31 -16.73 12.86
N ARG A 292 -21.57 -16.74 12.42
CA ARG A 292 -22.00 -17.27 11.12
C ARG A 292 -22.31 -16.19 10.08
N GLN A 293 -22.38 -14.93 10.52
CA GLN A 293 -22.71 -13.79 9.66
C GLN A 293 -21.53 -13.39 8.76
N SER A 294 -21.81 -13.24 7.46
CA SER A 294 -20.93 -12.57 6.52
C SER A 294 -20.87 -11.06 6.82
N PRO A 295 -19.75 -10.37 6.55
CA PRO A 295 -19.69 -8.90 6.54
C PRO A 295 -20.72 -8.22 5.63
N GLU A 296 -21.25 -8.94 4.64
CA GLU A 296 -22.26 -8.45 3.69
C GLU A 296 -23.71 -8.69 4.16
N ASP A 297 -23.91 -9.47 5.23
CA ASP A 297 -25.24 -9.79 5.75
C ASP A 297 -25.89 -8.56 6.40
N GLU A 298 -27.09 -8.22 5.96
CA GLU A 298 -27.90 -7.19 6.59
C GLU A 298 -28.39 -7.69 7.94
N VAL A 299 -27.71 -7.30 9.02
CA VAL A 299 -28.03 -7.73 10.37
C VAL A 299 -29.33 -7.06 10.83
N VAL A 300 -30.39 -7.85 10.95
CA VAL A 300 -31.60 -7.40 11.63
C VAL A 300 -31.24 -7.04 13.08
N LYS A 301 -31.42 -5.78 13.45
CA LYS A 301 -31.15 -5.30 14.81
C LYS A 301 -32.16 -5.93 15.76
N GLU A 302 -31.65 -6.69 16.73
CA GLU A 302 -32.43 -7.39 17.74
C GLU A 302 -31.87 -7.13 19.13
N GLY A 303 -32.76 -7.15 20.11
CA GLY A 303 -32.37 -7.07 21.50
C GLY A 303 -33.46 -7.55 22.43
N VAL A 304 -33.06 -7.79 23.67
CA VAL A 304 -33.93 -8.26 24.76
C VAL A 304 -33.74 -7.38 25.98
N PHE A 305 -34.85 -7.01 26.61
CA PHE A 305 -34.82 -6.24 27.85
C PHE A 305 -34.25 -7.10 28.97
N THR A 306 -33.28 -6.57 29.71
CA THR A 306 -32.63 -7.32 30.81
C THR A 306 -33.55 -7.51 32.02
N GLY A 307 -34.55 -6.65 32.22
CA GLY A 307 -35.24 -6.52 33.51
C GLY A 307 -34.60 -5.47 34.42
N GLY A 308 -33.37 -5.05 34.13
CA GLY A 308 -32.62 -4.04 34.87
C GLY A 308 -32.77 -2.63 34.30
N TYR A 309 -32.51 -1.66 35.16
CA TYR A 309 -32.53 -0.24 34.83
C TYR A 309 -31.25 0.45 35.30
N CYS A 310 -30.89 1.56 34.66
CA CYS A 310 -29.90 2.50 35.17
C CYS A 310 -30.49 3.91 35.22
N LEU A 311 -29.75 4.85 35.80
CA LEU A 311 -30.14 6.24 35.95
C LEU A 311 -29.26 7.13 35.07
N ASN A 312 -29.89 8.07 34.36
CA ASN A 312 -29.15 9.11 33.67
C ASN A 312 -28.56 10.10 34.71
N PRO A 313 -27.23 10.26 34.80
CA PRO A 313 -26.61 11.05 35.85
C PRO A 313 -26.90 12.56 35.75
N PHE A 314 -27.37 13.04 34.60
CA PHE A 314 -27.68 14.46 34.41
C PHE A 314 -29.07 14.87 34.90
N ASN A 315 -30.07 13.99 34.74
CA ASN A 315 -31.47 14.32 35.02
C ASN A 315 -32.20 13.29 35.90
N GLY A 316 -31.53 12.21 36.31
CA GLY A 316 -32.09 11.14 37.12
C GLY A 316 -33.11 10.25 36.41
N ALA A 317 -33.28 10.38 35.08
CA ALA A 317 -34.23 9.58 34.33
C ALA A 317 -33.89 8.09 34.43
N LYS A 318 -34.92 7.27 34.68
CA LYS A 318 -34.81 5.81 34.74
C LYS A 318 -34.81 5.23 33.33
N LEU A 319 -33.76 4.50 32.97
CA LEU A 319 -33.51 3.98 31.63
C LEU A 319 -33.48 2.45 31.64
N PRO A 320 -34.30 1.77 30.82
CA PRO A 320 -34.23 0.32 30.69
C PRO A 320 -32.93 -0.10 29.98
N VAL A 321 -32.32 -1.20 30.42
CA VAL A 321 -31.10 -1.76 29.82
C VAL A 321 -31.45 -2.96 28.94
N TYR A 322 -31.03 -2.92 27.67
CA TYR A 322 -31.21 -4.00 26.69
C TYR A 322 -29.88 -4.67 26.36
N VAL A 323 -29.92 -5.99 26.16
CA VAL A 323 -28.83 -6.69 25.47
C VAL A 323 -29.13 -6.66 23.98
N ALA A 324 -28.21 -6.14 23.16
CA ALA A 324 -28.45 -5.92 21.73
C ALA A 324 -27.34 -6.48 20.84
N ASN A 325 -27.71 -7.09 19.72
CA ASN A 325 -26.76 -7.80 18.84
C ASN A 325 -25.78 -6.89 18.08
N PHE A 326 -26.10 -5.61 17.91
CA PHE A 326 -25.26 -4.65 17.18
C PHE A 326 -24.23 -3.92 18.06
N VAL A 327 -24.28 -4.11 19.39
CA VAL A 327 -23.27 -3.56 20.30
C VAL A 327 -22.07 -4.52 20.37
N LEU A 328 -20.86 -3.96 20.27
CA LEU A 328 -19.60 -4.70 20.24
C LEU A 328 -18.84 -4.51 21.55
N MET A 329 -18.44 -5.60 22.20
CA MET A 329 -17.71 -5.54 23.47
C MET A 329 -16.32 -4.92 23.30
N GLU A 330 -15.69 -5.15 22.14
CA GLU A 330 -14.35 -4.67 21.82
C GLU A 330 -14.32 -3.22 21.31
N TYR A 331 -15.46 -2.52 21.28
CA TYR A 331 -15.55 -1.12 20.89
C TYR A 331 -16.10 -0.25 22.03
N GLY A 332 -15.36 0.79 22.41
CA GLY A 332 -15.70 1.61 23.57
C GLY A 332 -15.65 0.78 24.86
N THR A 333 -16.75 0.76 25.61
CA THR A 333 -16.89 0.03 26.88
C THR A 333 -17.75 -1.23 26.76
N GLY A 334 -18.24 -1.56 25.56
CA GLY A 334 -19.26 -2.61 25.36
C GLY A 334 -20.67 -2.21 25.78
N ALA A 335 -20.88 -0.93 26.11
CA ALA A 335 -22.16 -0.33 26.46
C ALA A 335 -22.32 1.03 25.76
N VAL A 336 -23.54 1.31 25.30
CA VAL A 336 -23.89 2.56 24.62
C VAL A 336 -25.18 3.15 25.18
N MET A 337 -25.19 4.48 25.33
CA MET A 337 -26.44 5.22 25.53
C MET A 337 -27.20 5.25 24.20
N ALA A 338 -28.49 4.99 24.22
CA ALA A 338 -29.30 5.03 23.01
C ALA A 338 -30.16 6.28 22.96
N VAL A 339 -30.00 7.08 21.90
CA VAL A 339 -30.68 8.37 21.71
C VAL A 339 -31.47 8.34 20.39
N PRO A 340 -32.67 7.77 20.37
CA PRO A 340 -33.41 7.48 19.14
C PRO A 340 -33.62 8.66 18.20
N ALA A 341 -33.84 9.88 18.72
CA ALA A 341 -34.05 11.01 17.84
C ALA A 341 -32.78 11.42 17.06
N HIS A 342 -31.59 10.97 17.46
CA HIS A 342 -30.32 11.50 16.99
C HIS A 342 -29.24 10.44 16.63
N ASP A 343 -29.57 9.15 16.64
CA ASP A 343 -28.78 8.06 16.04
C ASP A 343 -29.74 7.13 15.30
N GLN A 344 -29.47 6.88 14.01
CA GLN A 344 -30.37 6.13 13.14
C GLN A 344 -30.55 4.67 13.60
N ARG A 345 -29.53 4.06 14.20
CA ARG A 345 -29.62 2.67 14.68
C ARG A 345 -30.51 2.59 15.92
N ASP A 346 -30.38 3.57 16.80
CA ASP A 346 -31.21 3.67 18.00
C ASP A 346 -32.68 3.97 17.63
N PHE A 347 -32.91 4.78 16.60
CA PHE A 347 -34.24 5.10 16.07
C PHE A 347 -34.98 3.85 15.59
N GLU A 348 -34.34 3.06 14.73
CA GLU A 348 -34.92 1.83 14.18
C GLU A 348 -35.22 0.82 15.29
N PHE A 349 -34.31 0.68 16.25
CA PHE A 349 -34.51 -0.18 17.41
C PHE A 349 -35.68 0.31 18.27
N ALA A 350 -35.73 1.59 18.60
CA ALA A 350 -36.81 2.16 19.39
C ALA A 350 -38.18 2.01 18.73
N ARG A 351 -38.26 2.24 17.41
CA ARG A 351 -39.49 2.02 16.63
C ARG A 351 -39.93 0.55 16.65
N LYS A 352 -39.00 -0.39 16.48
CA LYS A 352 -39.28 -1.83 16.50
C LYS A 352 -39.83 -2.30 17.85
N TYR A 353 -39.29 -1.76 18.95
CA TYR A 353 -39.64 -2.20 20.31
C TYR A 353 -40.62 -1.26 21.04
N GLY A 354 -41.14 -0.22 20.38
CA GLY A 354 -42.08 0.74 20.97
C GLY A 354 -41.49 1.58 22.10
N ILE A 355 -40.19 1.88 22.04
CA ILE A 355 -39.48 2.69 23.04
C ILE A 355 -39.68 4.19 22.72
N GLU A 356 -39.71 5.01 23.77
CA GLU A 356 -39.85 6.48 23.65
C GLU A 356 -38.76 7.08 22.76
N ILE A 357 -39.16 8.02 21.89
CA ILE A 357 -38.28 8.84 21.06
C ILE A 357 -38.37 10.28 21.58
N ARG A 358 -37.25 10.82 22.05
CA ARG A 358 -37.16 12.16 22.63
C ARG A 358 -36.22 13.05 21.81
N VAL A 359 -36.77 14.13 21.25
CA VAL A 359 -35.99 15.15 20.54
C VAL A 359 -35.33 16.07 21.57
N VAL A 360 -34.00 16.20 21.49
CA VAL A 360 -33.20 17.11 22.32
C VAL A 360 -32.31 18.04 21.50
N ILE A 361 -32.28 17.88 20.17
CA ILE A 361 -31.60 18.79 19.25
C ILE A 361 -32.59 19.23 18.17
N GLN A 362 -32.63 20.53 17.94
CA GLN A 362 -33.43 21.15 16.91
C GLN A 362 -32.52 21.68 15.78
N PRO A 363 -32.62 21.19 14.52
CA PRO A 363 -32.05 21.88 13.36
C PRO A 363 -32.50 23.33 13.28
N GLU A 364 -31.66 24.20 12.72
CA GLU A 364 -31.99 25.63 12.57
C GLU A 364 -33.15 25.88 11.60
N ASP A 365 -33.29 25.04 10.57
CA ASP A 365 -34.22 25.26 9.45
C ASP A 365 -35.55 24.48 9.56
N GLU A 366 -35.72 23.64 10.57
CA GLU A 366 -36.87 22.75 10.71
C GLU A 366 -37.28 22.64 12.19
N ILE A 367 -38.56 22.31 12.47
CA ILE A 367 -39.02 21.91 13.81
C ILE A 367 -39.28 20.40 13.82
N LEU A 368 -38.53 19.67 14.64
CA LEU A 368 -38.59 18.21 14.72
C LEU A 368 -39.58 17.84 15.82
N ALA A 369 -40.60 17.07 15.45
CA ALA A 369 -41.55 16.49 16.39
C ALA A 369 -41.39 14.97 16.38
N SER A 370 -41.16 14.35 17.55
CA SER A 370 -40.93 12.90 17.68
C SER A 370 -42.01 12.05 17.02
N SER A 371 -43.27 12.50 17.06
CA SER A 371 -44.41 11.80 16.44
C SER A 371 -44.35 11.79 14.90
N ALA A 372 -43.71 12.78 14.29
CA ALA A 372 -43.63 12.96 12.83
C ALA A 372 -42.34 12.40 12.23
N MET A 373 -41.34 12.05 13.04
CA MET A 373 -40.05 11.56 12.56
C MET A 373 -40.20 10.20 11.86
N THR A 374 -39.67 10.11 10.65
CA THR A 374 -39.51 8.87 9.88
C THR A 374 -38.09 8.31 9.97
N GLU A 375 -37.12 9.14 10.35
CA GLU A 375 -35.71 8.82 10.53
C GLU A 375 -35.10 9.68 11.66
N ALA A 376 -33.90 9.32 12.14
CA ALA A 376 -33.17 10.11 13.13
C ALA A 376 -32.55 11.36 12.50
N TYR A 377 -32.42 12.43 13.30
CA TYR A 377 -31.64 13.60 12.93
C TYR A 377 -30.26 13.56 13.56
N GLU A 378 -29.25 13.17 12.76
CA GLU A 378 -27.87 13.02 13.22
C GLU A 378 -27.04 14.33 13.14
N GLY A 379 -27.61 15.40 12.59
CA GLY A 379 -26.93 16.69 12.45
C GLY A 379 -26.71 17.45 13.77
N PRO A 380 -25.90 18.53 13.74
CA PRO A 380 -25.80 19.48 14.84
C PRO A 380 -27.02 20.43 14.84
N GLY A 381 -27.34 21.02 15.99
CA GLY A 381 -28.40 22.01 16.10
C GLY A 381 -28.39 22.74 17.44
N ILE A 382 -29.54 23.26 17.85
CA ILE A 382 -29.74 23.89 19.16
C ILE A 382 -30.33 22.88 20.13
N LEU A 383 -29.77 22.79 21.33
CA LEU A 383 -30.27 21.87 22.35
C LEU A 383 -31.60 22.37 22.92
N ILE A 384 -32.57 21.46 22.97
CA ILE A 384 -33.86 21.65 23.63
C ILE A 384 -34.03 20.62 24.75
N THR A 385 -34.83 20.95 25.76
CA THR A 385 -35.21 20.01 26.82
C THR A 385 -34.00 19.37 27.53
N SER A 386 -32.88 20.09 27.62
CA SER A 386 -31.56 19.57 28.03
C SER A 386 -31.04 20.22 29.32
N GLY A 387 -31.95 20.56 30.24
CA GLY A 387 -31.62 21.17 31.52
C GLY A 387 -30.84 22.49 31.37
N GLU A 388 -29.72 22.60 32.08
CA GLU A 388 -28.82 23.77 32.05
C GLU A 388 -28.15 24.03 30.69
N PHE A 389 -28.21 23.08 29.75
CA PHE A 389 -27.61 23.18 28.41
C PHE A 389 -28.61 23.58 27.32
N THR A 390 -29.87 23.83 27.68
CA THR A 390 -30.89 24.30 26.74
C THR A 390 -30.44 25.62 26.09
N ASP A 391 -30.78 25.80 24.81
CA ASP A 391 -30.40 26.93 23.95
C ASP A 391 -28.91 27.00 23.55
N LEU A 392 -28.09 26.02 23.94
CA LEU A 392 -26.72 25.92 23.44
C LEU A 392 -26.66 25.23 22.07
N PRO A 393 -25.79 25.69 21.15
CA PRO A 393 -25.44 24.93 19.95
C PRO A 393 -24.68 23.65 20.30
N SER A 394 -24.92 22.55 19.56
CA SER A 394 -24.32 21.22 19.77
C SER A 394 -22.83 21.24 20.10
N GLU A 395 -22.00 21.94 19.31
CA GLU A 395 -20.54 21.93 19.53
C GLU A 395 -20.13 22.58 20.86
N LYS A 396 -20.83 23.65 21.28
CA LYS A 396 -20.61 24.27 22.59
C LYS A 396 -21.14 23.39 23.71
N ALA A 397 -22.30 22.76 23.49
CA ALA A 397 -22.92 21.87 24.46
C ALA A 397 -22.07 20.62 24.72
N LYS A 398 -21.43 20.03 23.70
CA LYS A 398 -20.51 18.89 23.87
C LYS A 398 -19.43 19.20 24.91
N ALA A 399 -18.76 20.34 24.76
CA ALA A 399 -17.71 20.77 25.70
C ALA A 399 -18.27 21.04 27.11
N ALA A 400 -19.41 21.74 27.20
CA ALA A 400 -20.05 22.06 28.47
C ALA A 400 -20.48 20.81 29.24
N ILE A 401 -21.14 19.85 28.58
CA ILE A 401 -21.61 18.60 29.18
C ILE A 401 -20.45 17.74 29.68
N ILE A 402 -19.36 17.65 28.90
CA ILE A 402 -18.13 16.96 29.32
C ILE A 402 -17.53 17.61 30.58
N ALA A 403 -17.46 18.94 30.61
CA ALA A 403 -16.95 19.68 31.76
C ALA A 403 -17.80 19.42 33.01
N THR A 404 -19.13 19.52 32.89
CA THR A 404 -20.06 19.22 33.99
C THR A 404 -19.96 17.78 34.48
N ALA A 405 -19.82 16.79 33.58
CA ALA A 405 -19.63 15.40 33.97
C ALA A 405 -18.34 15.19 34.77
N SER A 406 -17.28 15.91 34.39
CA SER A 406 -15.97 15.90 35.06
C SER A 406 -16.05 16.55 36.44
N GLU A 407 -16.66 17.74 36.54
CA GLU A 407 -16.84 18.48 37.79
C GLU A 407 -17.69 17.71 38.80
N LYS A 408 -18.75 17.04 38.33
CA LYS A 408 -19.66 16.25 39.17
C LYS A 408 -19.15 14.81 39.41
N GLY A 409 -17.99 14.44 38.84
CA GLY A 409 -17.30 13.18 39.13
C GLY A 409 -17.91 11.91 38.53
N PHE A 410 -18.81 12.03 37.54
CA PHE A 410 -19.47 10.88 36.91
C PHE A 410 -19.08 10.68 35.44
N GLY A 411 -18.18 11.48 34.88
CA GLY A 411 -17.67 11.27 33.53
C GLY A 411 -16.46 12.15 33.23
N CYS A 412 -15.83 11.98 32.07
CA CYS A 412 -14.72 12.81 31.64
C CYS A 412 -14.56 12.80 30.11
N GLN A 413 -13.72 13.70 29.59
CA GLN A 413 -13.33 13.65 28.18
C GLN A 413 -12.48 12.40 27.93
N ARG A 414 -12.82 11.65 26.88
CA ARG A 414 -12.08 10.46 26.49
C ARG A 414 -11.74 10.53 25.00
N THR A 415 -10.52 10.11 24.66
CA THR A 415 -10.13 9.85 23.28
C THR A 415 -10.08 8.34 23.08
N THR A 416 -10.72 7.85 22.03
CA THR A 416 -10.73 6.43 21.65
C THR A 416 -10.26 6.29 20.21
N PHE A 417 -9.77 5.10 19.88
CA PHE A 417 -9.32 4.76 18.53
C PHE A 417 -10.07 3.51 18.07
N ARG A 418 -10.38 3.46 16.77
CA ARG A 418 -10.87 2.24 16.11
C ARG A 418 -9.77 1.18 16.02
N LEU A 419 -8.51 1.60 15.87
CA LEU A 419 -7.35 0.72 15.85
C LEU A 419 -7.33 -0.16 17.09
N ARG A 420 -7.04 -1.45 16.89
CA ARG A 420 -6.84 -2.43 17.96
C ARG A 420 -5.38 -2.82 18.02
N ASP A 421 -4.98 -3.35 19.17
CA ASP A 421 -3.66 -3.97 19.30
C ASP A 421 -3.49 -5.12 18.33
N TRP A 422 -2.26 -5.28 17.83
CA TRP A 422 -1.96 -6.21 16.76
C TRP A 422 -1.70 -7.60 17.33
N GLY A 423 -2.62 -8.54 17.07
CA GLY A 423 -2.49 -9.95 17.44
C GLY A 423 -1.56 -10.73 16.51
N ILE A 424 -0.42 -11.17 17.05
CA ILE A 424 0.68 -11.78 16.28
C ILE A 424 0.79 -13.31 16.43
N SER A 425 0.12 -13.90 17.42
CA SER A 425 0.14 -15.35 17.64
C SER A 425 -0.44 -16.14 16.47
N ARG A 426 0.28 -17.15 15.98
CA ARG A 426 -0.20 -18.13 15.01
C ARG A 426 0.10 -19.55 15.48
N GLN A 427 -0.91 -20.41 15.48
CA GLN A 427 -0.80 -21.83 15.86
C GLN A 427 -0.32 -22.66 14.67
N ARG A 428 0.76 -22.20 14.03
CA ARG A 428 1.32 -22.74 12.80
C ARG A 428 2.77 -23.14 13.04
N TYR A 429 3.32 -23.94 12.15
CA TYR A 429 4.72 -24.34 12.26
C TYR A 429 5.64 -23.35 11.55
N TRP A 430 5.27 -22.94 10.35
CA TRP A 430 6.15 -22.17 9.47
C TRP A 430 6.10 -20.66 9.75
N GLY A 431 6.62 -20.26 10.91
CA GLY A 431 6.84 -18.86 11.30
C GLY A 431 7.94 -18.77 12.35
N ALA A 432 8.40 -17.56 12.67
CA ALA A 432 9.40 -17.40 13.71
C ALA A 432 8.87 -17.75 15.11
N PRO A 433 9.54 -18.64 15.87
CA PRO A 433 9.10 -18.96 17.23
C PRO A 433 9.07 -17.75 18.14
N ILE A 434 8.00 -17.60 18.92
CA ILE A 434 7.89 -16.54 19.94
C ILE A 434 8.88 -16.84 21.09
N PRO A 435 9.77 -15.90 21.46
CA PRO A 435 10.89 -16.18 22.36
C PRO A 435 10.53 -16.09 23.85
N MET A 436 9.45 -16.77 24.24
CA MET A 436 8.93 -16.77 25.61
C MET A 436 8.85 -18.20 26.19
N LEU A 437 8.89 -18.28 27.52
CA LEU A 437 8.79 -19.50 28.32
C LEU A 437 7.65 -19.36 29.33
N HIS A 438 6.91 -20.44 29.54
CA HIS A 438 5.88 -20.59 30.56
C HIS A 438 6.43 -21.43 31.71
N CYS A 439 6.62 -20.81 32.88
CA CYS A 439 7.06 -21.46 34.11
C CYS A 439 5.93 -21.46 35.14
N ALA A 440 5.66 -22.60 35.77
CA ALA A 440 4.61 -22.71 36.79
C ALA A 440 4.89 -21.84 38.04
N HIS A 441 6.15 -21.50 38.30
CA HIS A 441 6.55 -20.67 39.44
C HIS A 441 6.73 -19.19 39.06
N CYS A 442 7.43 -18.90 37.96
CA CYS A 442 7.77 -17.52 37.57
C CYS A 442 6.77 -16.88 36.60
N GLY A 443 5.78 -17.61 36.11
CA GLY A 443 4.88 -17.15 35.05
C GLY A 443 5.56 -17.13 33.69
N VAL A 444 5.26 -16.10 32.90
CA VAL A 444 5.78 -15.93 31.54
C VAL A 444 7.10 -15.17 31.59
N VAL A 445 8.19 -15.75 31.08
CA VAL A 445 9.54 -15.16 31.12
C VAL A 445 10.20 -15.22 29.73
N PRO A 446 11.00 -14.22 29.32
CA PRO A 446 11.69 -14.25 28.04
C PRO A 446 12.80 -15.28 28.01
N VAL A 447 13.10 -15.80 26.82
CA VAL A 447 14.31 -16.60 26.59
C VAL A 447 15.54 -15.70 26.68
N PRO A 448 16.67 -16.14 27.29
CA PRO A 448 17.89 -15.37 27.33
C PRO A 448 18.39 -14.99 25.93
N GLU A 449 18.92 -13.77 25.76
CA GLU A 449 19.43 -13.29 24.47
C GLU A 449 20.55 -14.19 23.89
N SER A 450 21.36 -14.80 24.76
CA SER A 450 22.40 -15.78 24.40
C SER A 450 21.85 -17.03 23.72
N ASP A 451 20.60 -17.39 24.01
CA ASP A 451 19.96 -18.63 23.58
C ASP A 451 19.18 -18.46 22.27
N LEU A 452 19.16 -17.24 21.72
CA LEU A 452 18.62 -16.98 20.40
C LEU A 452 19.54 -17.56 19.29
N PRO A 453 19.01 -17.76 18.07
CA PRO A 453 17.60 -17.88 17.77
C PRO A 453 17.03 -19.17 18.34
N ILE A 454 15.76 -19.13 18.72
CA ILE A 454 14.97 -20.36 18.85
C ILE A 454 14.65 -20.83 17.44
N THR A 455 15.30 -21.91 17.01
CA THR A 455 15.14 -22.44 15.66
C THR A 455 13.98 -23.41 15.54
N LEU A 456 13.27 -23.37 14.41
CA LEU A 456 12.29 -24.41 14.09
C LEU A 456 12.97 -25.78 13.89
N PRO A 457 12.42 -26.86 14.45
CA PRO A 457 12.92 -28.21 14.26
C PRO A 457 12.66 -28.67 12.81
N THR A 458 13.63 -29.27 12.14
CA THR A 458 13.54 -29.68 10.72
C THR A 458 13.15 -31.15 10.52
N ASP A 459 13.36 -32.00 11.53
CA ASP A 459 12.96 -33.41 11.49
C ASP A 459 11.59 -33.58 12.16
N ILE A 460 10.55 -33.20 11.44
CA ILE A 460 9.15 -33.27 11.89
C ILE A 460 8.27 -33.90 10.81
N GLN A 461 7.28 -34.67 11.25
CA GLN A 461 6.23 -35.17 10.37
C GLN A 461 5.07 -34.18 10.37
N PHE A 462 4.71 -33.69 9.19
CA PHE A 462 3.56 -32.82 9.03
C PHE A 462 2.30 -33.65 8.90
N ASP A 463 1.34 -33.30 9.75
CA ASP A 463 -0.04 -33.68 9.60
C ASP A 463 -0.64 -32.94 8.39
N LYS A 464 -1.37 -33.66 7.51
CA LYS A 464 -2.10 -33.07 6.38
C LYS A 464 -3.21 -32.09 6.81
N SER A 465 -3.62 -32.10 8.07
CA SER A 465 -4.54 -31.13 8.68
C SER A 465 -3.93 -29.74 8.91
N GLY A 466 -2.60 -29.60 8.79
CA GLY A 466 -1.91 -28.33 8.98
C GLY A 466 -1.71 -27.91 10.44
N LYS A 467 -2.00 -28.80 11.41
CA LYS A 467 -1.67 -28.60 12.82
C LYS A 467 -0.16 -28.42 13.01
N SER A 468 0.24 -27.36 13.72
CA SER A 468 1.64 -27.17 14.13
C SER A 468 2.07 -28.34 15.02
N PRO A 469 3.21 -29.01 14.78
CA PRO A 469 3.70 -30.08 15.65
C PRO A 469 4.40 -29.56 16.91
N LEU A 470 4.64 -28.24 17.01
CA LEU A 470 5.43 -27.64 18.10
C LEU A 470 4.83 -27.91 19.49
N HIS A 471 3.50 -27.98 19.59
CA HIS A 471 2.80 -28.21 20.87
C HIS A 471 2.92 -29.65 21.40
N THR A 472 3.16 -30.65 20.54
CA THR A 472 3.33 -32.06 20.92
C THR A 472 4.79 -32.50 20.95
N LEU A 473 5.69 -31.74 20.30
CA LEU A 473 7.09 -32.09 20.17
C LEU A 473 7.89 -31.75 21.45
N LYS A 474 8.10 -32.76 22.30
CA LYS A 474 8.85 -32.65 23.57
C LYS A 474 10.22 -32.00 23.39
N SER A 475 10.95 -32.37 22.34
CA SER A 475 12.29 -31.83 22.05
C SER A 475 12.30 -30.32 21.75
N PHE A 476 11.15 -29.75 21.39
CA PHE A 476 11.01 -28.31 21.18
C PHE A 476 10.47 -27.62 22.43
N TYR A 477 9.30 -28.03 22.93
CA TYR A 477 8.63 -27.26 23.99
C TYR A 477 9.28 -27.42 25.36
N GLN A 478 9.98 -28.52 25.66
CA GLN A 478 10.59 -28.70 27.00
C GLN A 478 11.81 -27.79 27.13
N ALA A 479 11.83 -26.97 28.17
CA ALA A 479 12.91 -26.06 28.46
C ALA A 479 13.09 -25.87 29.97
N THR A 480 14.13 -25.14 30.35
CA THR A 480 14.41 -24.75 31.74
C THR A 480 14.12 -23.27 31.92
N CYS A 481 13.47 -22.91 33.02
CA CYS A 481 13.23 -21.50 33.35
C CYS A 481 14.55 -20.80 33.66
N PRO A 482 14.90 -19.69 32.98
CA PRO A 482 16.14 -18.97 33.24
C PRO A 482 16.17 -18.23 34.58
N VAL A 483 15.02 -18.08 35.24
CA VAL A 483 14.88 -17.37 36.52
C VAL A 483 15.06 -18.33 37.71
N CYS A 484 14.32 -19.44 37.74
CA CYS A 484 14.32 -20.36 38.89
C CYS A 484 15.03 -21.70 38.63
N ASN A 485 15.53 -21.93 37.40
CA ASN A 485 16.12 -23.20 36.96
C ASN A 485 15.18 -24.42 37.03
N GLY A 486 13.89 -24.21 37.28
CA GLY A 486 12.87 -25.27 37.26
C GLY A 486 12.37 -25.60 35.85
N PRO A 487 11.53 -26.65 35.70
CA PRO A 487 10.91 -26.98 34.42
C PRO A 487 10.07 -25.82 33.86
N ALA A 488 10.23 -25.55 32.57
CA ALA A 488 9.43 -24.58 31.82
C ALA A 488 9.00 -25.16 30.46
N ARG A 489 8.09 -24.47 29.79
CA ARG A 489 7.64 -24.80 28.43
C ARG A 489 7.87 -23.62 27.51
N ARG A 490 8.49 -23.80 26.34
CA ARG A 490 8.53 -22.75 25.30
C ARG A 490 7.12 -22.42 24.83
N GLU A 491 6.94 -21.16 24.46
CA GLU A 491 5.81 -20.77 23.62
C GLU A 491 5.88 -21.56 22.30
N THR A 492 4.74 -22.09 21.88
CA THR A 492 4.64 -22.95 20.69
C THR A 492 3.92 -22.27 19.54
N ASP A 493 3.34 -21.11 19.79
CA ASP A 493 2.93 -20.17 18.75
C ASP A 493 4.15 -19.58 18.04
N THR A 494 3.96 -19.32 16.75
CA THR A 494 4.89 -18.54 15.93
C THR A 494 4.34 -17.15 15.68
N MET A 495 5.22 -16.22 15.33
CA MET A 495 4.84 -14.88 14.89
C MET A 495 4.15 -14.94 13.51
N ASP A 496 3.29 -13.97 13.28
CA ASP A 496 2.67 -13.72 11.98
C ASP A 496 3.64 -13.11 10.98
N THR A 497 3.51 -13.46 9.70
CA THR A 497 4.39 -13.03 8.58
C THR A 497 4.55 -11.51 8.45
N PHE A 498 3.59 -10.72 8.96
CA PHE A 498 3.70 -9.27 8.94
C PHE A 498 4.75 -8.74 9.93
N VAL A 499 5.16 -9.54 10.92
CA VAL A 499 6.26 -9.17 11.83
C VAL A 499 7.56 -9.12 11.05
N GLU A 500 7.89 -10.15 10.28
CA GLU A 500 9.10 -10.22 9.46
C GLU A 500 9.12 -9.07 8.43
N SER A 501 8.01 -8.84 7.73
CA SER A 501 7.90 -7.81 6.67
C SER A 501 7.74 -6.38 7.20
N SER A 502 7.55 -6.17 8.50
CA SER A 502 7.44 -4.81 9.07
C SER A 502 8.77 -4.07 9.23
N TRP A 503 9.92 -4.72 9.02
CA TRP A 503 11.24 -4.08 9.23
C TRP A 503 12.34 -4.51 8.25
N TYR A 504 12.05 -5.40 7.30
CA TYR A 504 13.00 -5.94 6.32
C TYR A 504 13.72 -4.84 5.50
N PHE A 505 13.03 -3.74 5.19
CA PHE A 505 13.59 -2.59 4.48
C PHE A 505 14.79 -1.98 5.21
N ALA A 506 14.79 -2.01 6.56
CA ALA A 506 15.91 -1.54 7.36
C ALA A 506 17.03 -2.58 7.41
N ARG A 507 16.70 -3.89 7.42
CA ARG A 507 17.69 -4.96 7.42
C ARG A 507 18.55 -4.97 6.15
N TYR A 508 17.99 -4.61 4.99
CA TYR A 508 18.76 -4.48 3.74
C TYR A 508 19.90 -3.45 3.81
N ALA A 509 19.85 -2.47 4.72
CA ALA A 509 20.96 -1.55 4.91
C ALA A 509 22.22 -2.25 5.45
N SER A 510 22.06 -3.38 6.17
CA SER A 510 23.19 -4.13 6.76
C SER A 510 22.87 -5.63 6.95
N PRO A 511 22.53 -6.38 5.89
CA PRO A 511 21.89 -7.70 6.01
C PRO A 511 22.83 -8.79 6.56
N ARG A 512 24.14 -8.52 6.54
CA ARG A 512 25.20 -9.39 7.07
C ARG A 512 25.68 -9.00 8.48
N CYS A 513 25.05 -8.01 9.12
CA CYS A 513 25.30 -7.63 10.52
C CYS A 513 25.03 -8.81 11.47
N THR A 514 25.95 -9.10 12.40
CA THR A 514 25.87 -10.24 13.33
C THR A 514 25.87 -9.84 14.80
N ASP A 515 26.19 -8.58 15.09
CA ASP A 515 26.30 -7.96 16.41
C ASP A 515 25.01 -7.24 16.84
N GLY A 516 24.01 -7.18 15.95
CA GLY A 516 22.68 -6.65 16.27
C GLY A 516 21.68 -6.78 15.10
N PRO A 517 20.45 -6.28 15.27
CA PRO A 517 19.43 -6.27 14.22
C PRO A 517 19.85 -5.52 12.96
N LEU A 518 20.70 -4.51 13.08
CA LEU A 518 21.30 -3.74 11.99
C LEU A 518 22.48 -2.91 12.49
N LYS A 519 23.29 -2.39 11.57
CA LYS A 519 24.29 -1.34 11.85
C LYS A 519 23.62 0.03 11.72
N LYS A 520 23.61 0.81 12.80
CA LYS A 520 22.89 2.08 12.86
C LYS A 520 23.39 3.09 11.82
N GLU A 521 24.70 3.15 11.59
CA GLU A 521 25.33 4.09 10.66
C GLU A 521 24.96 3.76 9.21
N GLN A 522 24.94 2.47 8.84
CA GLN A 522 24.52 2.04 7.50
C GLN A 522 23.03 2.27 7.29
N ALA A 523 22.20 2.00 8.31
CA ALA A 523 20.78 2.30 8.27
C ALA A 523 20.53 3.81 8.13
N ALA A 524 21.26 4.65 8.86
CA ALA A 524 21.16 6.11 8.77
C ALA A 524 21.59 6.68 7.41
N TYR A 525 22.55 6.05 6.73
CA TYR A 525 22.93 6.44 5.37
C TYR A 525 21.82 6.17 4.35
N TRP A 526 21.22 4.96 4.40
CA TRP A 526 20.25 4.55 3.38
C TRP A 526 18.82 5.00 3.66
N LEU A 527 18.39 5.02 4.92
CA LEU A 527 17.00 5.31 5.29
C LEU A 527 16.73 6.81 5.45
N PRO A 528 15.48 7.26 5.22
CA PRO A 528 14.31 6.47 4.80
C PRO A 528 14.42 5.96 3.36
N VAL A 529 13.59 4.97 2.99
CA VAL A 529 13.48 4.54 1.59
C VAL A 529 12.94 5.72 0.78
N ASP A 530 13.64 6.12 -0.29
CA ASP A 530 13.25 7.27 -1.10
C ASP A 530 12.00 6.98 -1.93
N GLN A 531 11.92 5.78 -2.50
CA GLN A 531 10.77 5.34 -3.29
C GLN A 531 10.42 3.89 -2.97
N TYR A 532 9.22 3.71 -2.40
CA TYR A 532 8.63 2.40 -2.14
C TYR A 532 7.55 2.09 -3.18
N ILE A 533 7.56 0.89 -3.75
CA ILE A 533 6.62 0.48 -4.82
C ILE A 533 5.91 -0.81 -4.42
N GLY A 534 4.59 -0.84 -4.53
CA GLY A 534 3.82 -2.03 -4.20
C GLY A 534 2.33 -1.90 -4.46
N GLY A 535 1.56 -2.89 -4.00
CA GLY A 535 0.11 -2.94 -4.16
C GLY A 535 -0.66 -2.14 -3.12
N VAL A 536 -1.80 -1.57 -3.51
CA VAL A 536 -2.69 -0.81 -2.61
C VAL A 536 -3.37 -1.70 -1.56
N GLU A 537 -3.45 -3.02 -1.80
CA GLU A 537 -3.97 -4.01 -0.86
C GLU A 537 -3.25 -4.03 0.50
N HIS A 538 -2.04 -3.48 0.56
CA HIS A 538 -1.22 -3.42 1.77
C HIS A 538 -1.37 -2.11 2.56
N ALA A 539 -2.31 -1.22 2.18
CA ALA A 539 -2.52 0.11 2.78
C ALA A 539 -2.69 0.10 4.31
N ILE A 540 -3.50 -0.80 4.86
CA ILE A 540 -3.82 -0.88 6.30
C ILE A 540 -3.10 -2.03 7.04
N LEU A 541 -2.39 -2.89 6.30
CA LEU A 541 -1.63 -4.02 6.83
C LEU A 541 -0.14 -3.66 6.89
N HIS A 542 0.67 -4.24 6.00
CA HIS A 542 2.11 -4.03 5.87
C HIS A 542 2.54 -2.56 5.98
N LEU A 543 1.86 -1.64 5.28
CA LEU A 543 2.25 -0.22 5.31
C LEU A 543 2.02 0.41 6.69
N LEU A 544 0.98 0.04 7.42
CA LEU A 544 0.75 0.53 8.78
C LEU A 544 1.74 -0.11 9.77
N TYR A 545 1.96 -1.43 9.65
CA TYR A 545 2.90 -2.16 10.50
C TYR A 545 4.35 -1.71 10.32
N SER A 546 4.76 -1.39 9.08
CA SER A 546 6.09 -0.84 8.79
C SER A 546 6.32 0.50 9.47
N ARG A 547 5.30 1.38 9.47
CA ARG A 547 5.35 2.67 10.16
C ARG A 547 5.46 2.48 11.67
N PHE A 548 4.66 1.58 12.24
CA PHE A 548 4.73 1.23 13.66
C PHE A 548 6.12 0.68 14.04
N PHE A 549 6.64 -0.30 13.31
CA PHE A 549 7.96 -0.88 13.60
C PHE A 549 9.09 0.12 13.43
N THR A 550 9.00 1.06 12.48
CA THR A 550 9.97 2.15 12.34
C THR A 550 10.06 2.98 13.62
N LYS A 551 8.90 3.37 14.17
CA LYS A 551 8.81 4.16 15.40
C LYS A 551 9.30 3.37 16.62
N VAL A 552 8.92 2.10 16.73
CA VAL A 552 9.43 1.20 17.77
C VAL A 552 10.95 1.06 17.68
N MET A 553 11.50 0.81 16.49
CA MET A 553 12.96 0.67 16.31
C MET A 553 13.71 1.98 16.53
N ARG A 554 13.09 3.14 16.26
CA ARG A 554 13.61 4.47 16.64
C ARG A 554 13.68 4.59 18.16
N ASP A 555 12.61 4.24 18.86
CA ASP A 555 12.50 4.38 20.32
C ASP A 555 13.36 3.35 21.08
N LEU A 556 13.64 2.21 20.45
CA LEU A 556 14.65 1.24 20.90
C LEU A 556 16.09 1.65 20.55
N GLY A 557 16.29 2.72 19.78
CA GLY A 557 17.60 3.30 19.45
C GLY A 557 18.30 2.73 18.22
N TYR A 558 17.67 1.81 17.48
CA TYR A 558 18.23 1.20 16.26
C TYR A 558 18.10 2.11 15.04
N LEU A 559 17.03 2.90 14.95
CA LEU A 559 16.79 3.83 13.84
C LEU A 559 16.84 5.29 14.31
N SER A 560 16.86 6.21 13.35
CA SER A 560 16.84 7.67 13.60
C SER A 560 15.84 8.40 12.70
N ILE A 561 14.89 7.66 12.12
CA ILE A 561 13.84 8.14 11.23
C ILE A 561 12.47 7.89 11.85
N ASP A 562 11.49 8.71 11.49
CA ASP A 562 10.11 8.62 12.00
C ASP A 562 9.18 7.81 11.09
N GLU A 563 9.47 7.78 9.79
CA GLU A 563 8.65 7.14 8.75
C GLU A 563 9.57 6.38 7.78
N PRO A 564 9.21 5.15 7.37
CA PRO A 564 10.11 4.28 6.61
C PRO A 564 10.24 4.65 5.14
N PHE A 565 9.19 5.24 4.55
CA PHE A 565 9.07 5.45 3.10
C PHE A 565 8.73 6.92 2.82
N THR A 566 9.61 7.63 2.12
CA THR A 566 9.38 9.03 1.74
C THR A 566 8.30 9.14 0.66
N ASN A 567 8.41 8.33 -0.40
CA ASN A 567 7.42 8.26 -1.47
C ASN A 567 6.85 6.85 -1.58
N LEU A 568 5.56 6.76 -1.91
CA LEU A 568 4.85 5.50 -2.13
C LEU A 568 4.18 5.52 -3.50
N LEU A 569 4.52 4.55 -4.35
CA LEU A 569 3.82 4.27 -5.59
C LEU A 569 2.97 3.02 -5.41
N THR A 570 1.64 3.19 -5.42
CA THR A 570 0.70 2.07 -5.51
C THR A 570 0.42 1.76 -6.97
N GLN A 571 1.00 0.68 -7.48
CA GLN A 571 0.78 0.29 -8.87
C GLN A 571 -0.65 -0.24 -9.09
N GLY A 572 -1.15 -0.09 -10.32
CA GLY A 572 -2.37 -0.75 -10.74
C GLY A 572 -2.17 -2.25 -10.98
N MET A 573 -3.26 -2.98 -10.88
CA MET A 573 -3.29 -4.43 -11.06
C MET A 573 -3.11 -4.83 -12.52
N VAL A 574 -2.59 -6.03 -12.75
CA VAL A 574 -2.64 -6.66 -14.08
C VAL A 574 -3.95 -7.44 -14.17
N ILE A 575 -4.79 -7.04 -15.11
CA ILE A 575 -6.12 -7.57 -15.36
C ILE A 575 -6.08 -8.42 -16.63
N LYS A 576 -6.77 -9.57 -16.58
CA LYS A 576 -7.00 -10.43 -17.74
C LYS A 576 -8.46 -10.88 -17.71
N ASP A 577 -9.15 -10.67 -18.83
CA ASP A 577 -10.57 -11.01 -19.00
C ASP A 577 -11.46 -10.34 -17.94
N GLY A 578 -11.18 -9.05 -17.65
CA GLY A 578 -11.93 -8.26 -16.67
C GLY A 578 -11.69 -8.62 -15.20
N THR A 579 -10.74 -9.53 -14.92
CA THR A 579 -10.40 -9.93 -13.54
C THR A 579 -8.92 -9.80 -13.24
N LYS A 580 -8.58 -9.45 -11.99
CA LYS A 580 -7.18 -9.43 -11.55
C LYS A 580 -6.51 -10.78 -11.78
N MET A 581 -5.27 -10.76 -12.24
CA MET A 581 -4.47 -11.97 -12.42
C MET A 581 -4.16 -12.59 -11.05
N SER A 582 -4.58 -13.84 -10.83
CA SER A 582 -4.26 -14.57 -9.60
C SER A 582 -4.21 -16.09 -9.84
N LYS A 583 -3.34 -16.78 -9.09
CA LYS A 583 -3.22 -18.24 -9.16
C LYS A 583 -4.56 -18.94 -8.88
N SER A 584 -5.34 -18.42 -7.94
CA SER A 584 -6.68 -18.94 -7.59
C SER A 584 -7.69 -18.89 -8.74
N LYS A 585 -7.56 -17.91 -9.66
CA LYS A 585 -8.46 -17.74 -10.80
C LYS A 585 -7.98 -18.46 -12.06
N GLY A 586 -6.79 -19.06 -12.04
CA GLY A 586 -6.23 -19.77 -13.19
C GLY A 586 -5.90 -18.89 -14.41
N ASN A 587 -5.98 -17.57 -14.29
CA ASN A 587 -5.75 -16.61 -15.38
C ASN A 587 -4.31 -16.06 -15.41
N VAL A 588 -3.38 -16.73 -14.72
CA VAL A 588 -1.97 -16.32 -14.63
C VAL A 588 -1.25 -16.52 -15.96
N VAL A 589 -0.48 -15.52 -16.38
CA VAL A 589 0.49 -15.62 -17.47
C VAL A 589 1.89 -15.79 -16.88
N ASP A 590 2.54 -16.91 -17.21
CA ASP A 590 3.93 -17.17 -16.82
C ASP A 590 4.87 -16.31 -17.69
N PRO A 591 5.69 -15.43 -17.09
CA PRO A 591 6.60 -14.60 -17.87
C PRO A 591 7.65 -15.41 -18.63
N ASN A 592 7.99 -16.64 -18.22
CA ASN A 592 8.98 -17.45 -18.92
C ASN A 592 8.57 -17.76 -20.36
N GLU A 593 7.29 -18.06 -20.61
CA GLU A 593 6.80 -18.34 -21.96
C GLU A 593 6.98 -17.12 -22.88
N LEU A 594 6.78 -15.92 -22.32
CA LEU A 594 6.98 -14.67 -23.05
C LEU A 594 8.46 -14.35 -23.26
N ILE A 595 9.31 -14.58 -22.25
CA ILE A 595 10.76 -14.39 -22.35
C ILE A 595 11.33 -15.33 -23.41
N GLU A 596 10.90 -16.60 -23.45
CA GLU A 596 11.36 -17.57 -24.45
C GLU A 596 10.98 -17.17 -25.87
N LYS A 597 9.77 -16.63 -26.04
CA LYS A 597 9.23 -16.23 -27.35
C LYS A 597 9.70 -14.86 -27.83
N TYR A 598 9.86 -13.89 -26.93
CA TYR A 598 10.05 -12.47 -27.29
C TYR A 598 11.22 -11.77 -26.59
N GLY A 599 11.85 -12.40 -25.59
CA GLY A 599 12.90 -11.81 -24.76
C GLY A 599 12.37 -10.97 -23.59
N ALA A 600 13.19 -10.87 -22.54
CA ALA A 600 12.94 -10.05 -21.37
C ALA A 600 12.70 -8.57 -21.70
N ASP A 601 13.49 -7.99 -22.61
CA ASP A 601 13.35 -6.56 -22.97
C ASP A 601 11.98 -6.25 -23.58
N THR A 602 11.44 -7.15 -24.40
CA THR A 602 10.08 -7.01 -24.95
C THR A 602 9.03 -7.02 -23.84
N VAL A 603 9.14 -7.97 -22.92
CA VAL A 603 8.19 -8.15 -21.81
C VAL A 603 8.19 -6.91 -20.91
N ARG A 604 9.37 -6.38 -20.61
CA ARG A 604 9.55 -5.14 -19.83
C ARG A 604 8.91 -3.96 -20.54
N LEU A 605 9.26 -3.75 -21.81
CA LEU A 605 8.77 -2.61 -22.58
C LEU A 605 7.24 -2.64 -22.69
N PHE A 606 6.66 -3.80 -22.98
CA PHE A 606 5.21 -3.97 -23.01
C PHE A 606 4.56 -3.57 -21.67
N SER A 607 5.11 -4.09 -20.56
CA SER A 607 4.56 -3.83 -19.23
C SER A 607 4.58 -2.35 -18.84
N LEU A 608 5.56 -1.59 -19.34
CA LEU A 608 5.70 -0.15 -19.10
C LEU A 608 4.87 0.70 -20.06
N PHE A 609 4.65 0.22 -21.29
CA PHE A 609 3.95 0.95 -22.34
C PHE A 609 2.43 0.83 -22.24
N ALA A 610 1.92 -0.32 -21.79
CA ALA A 610 0.50 -0.65 -21.85
C ALA A 610 -0.38 0.30 -21.00
N ALA A 611 0.10 0.74 -19.83
CA ALA A 611 -0.63 1.67 -18.97
C ALA A 611 0.31 2.42 -18.02
N PRO A 612 -0.04 3.65 -17.60
CA PRO A 612 0.66 4.35 -16.51
C PRO A 612 0.75 3.47 -15.25
N PRO A 613 1.81 3.60 -14.43
CA PRO A 613 2.04 2.72 -13.28
C PRO A 613 0.87 2.61 -12.30
N GLU A 614 0.19 3.74 -12.01
CA GLU A 614 -0.94 3.81 -11.06
C GLU A 614 -2.23 3.18 -11.59
N ARG A 615 -2.34 2.93 -12.90
CA ARG A 615 -3.56 2.42 -13.54
C ARG A 615 -3.48 0.93 -13.78
N ASP A 616 -4.63 0.27 -13.76
CA ASP A 616 -4.72 -1.14 -14.13
C ASP A 616 -4.25 -1.35 -15.58
N LEU A 617 -3.53 -2.46 -15.79
CA LEU A 617 -3.05 -2.89 -17.10
C LEU A 617 -3.94 -4.04 -17.55
N GLU A 618 -4.68 -3.85 -18.63
CA GLU A 618 -5.40 -4.94 -19.29
C GLU A 618 -4.42 -5.73 -20.17
N TRP A 619 -4.39 -7.05 -19.98
CA TRP A 619 -3.50 -7.94 -20.72
C TRP A 619 -3.81 -7.92 -22.22
N SER A 620 -2.77 -7.84 -23.06
CA SER A 620 -2.90 -7.84 -24.51
C SER A 620 -1.70 -8.48 -25.20
N ASP A 621 -1.92 -9.64 -25.83
CA ASP A 621 -0.87 -10.32 -26.61
C ASP A 621 -0.40 -9.47 -27.81
N GLN A 622 -1.31 -8.71 -28.44
CA GLN A 622 -0.98 -7.77 -29.51
C GLN A 622 -0.05 -6.65 -29.03
N GLY A 623 -0.20 -6.21 -27.77
CA GLY A 623 0.70 -5.26 -27.15
C GLY A 623 2.13 -5.78 -27.05
N VAL A 624 2.29 -7.06 -26.68
CA VAL A 624 3.60 -7.73 -26.61
C VAL A 624 4.26 -7.80 -28.00
N GLU A 625 3.49 -8.18 -29.03
CA GLU A 625 3.99 -8.22 -30.41
C GLU A 625 4.37 -6.81 -30.94
N GLY A 626 3.64 -5.77 -30.53
CA GLY A 626 3.97 -4.38 -30.82
C GLY A 626 5.34 -3.98 -30.27
N ALA A 627 5.59 -4.29 -28.98
CA ALA A 627 6.88 -4.07 -28.34
C ALA A 627 8.01 -4.84 -29.04
N PHE A 628 7.79 -6.11 -29.38
CA PHE A 628 8.78 -6.94 -30.08
C PHE A 628 9.17 -6.33 -31.44
N ARG A 629 8.17 -5.92 -32.23
CA ARG A 629 8.40 -5.28 -33.53
C ARG A 629 9.17 -3.98 -33.40
N PHE A 630 8.87 -3.17 -32.38
CA PHE A 630 9.61 -1.94 -32.13
C PHE A 630 11.10 -2.21 -31.82
N LEU A 631 11.42 -3.15 -30.94
CA LEU A 631 12.81 -3.49 -30.63
C LEU A 631 13.59 -4.03 -31.83
N ASN A 632 12.94 -4.85 -32.67
CA ASN A 632 13.54 -5.29 -33.94
C ASN A 632 13.82 -4.13 -34.91
N ARG A 633 12.97 -3.08 -34.91
CA ARG A 633 13.22 -1.86 -35.68
C ARG A 633 14.41 -1.09 -35.11
N VAL A 634 14.49 -0.90 -33.79
CA VAL A 634 15.65 -0.24 -33.15
C VAL A 634 16.95 -0.96 -33.48
N HIS A 635 16.98 -2.30 -33.34
CA HIS A 635 18.14 -3.10 -33.69
C HIS A 635 18.58 -2.90 -35.14
N ARG A 636 17.63 -2.99 -36.09
CA ARG A 636 17.90 -2.79 -37.50
C ARG A 636 18.41 -1.39 -37.82
N LEU A 637 17.79 -0.37 -37.22
CA LEU A 637 18.17 1.03 -37.41
C LEU A 637 19.65 1.26 -37.03
N VAL A 638 20.09 0.72 -35.89
CA VAL A 638 21.49 0.86 -35.46
C VAL A 638 22.43 0.06 -36.37
N ASP A 639 22.08 -1.18 -36.72
CA ASP A 639 22.85 -2.05 -37.61
C ASP A 639 23.08 -1.40 -38.99
N GLU A 640 22.05 -0.79 -39.58
CA GLU A 640 22.10 -0.07 -40.87
C GLU A 640 22.94 1.22 -40.79
N ASN A 641 23.12 1.79 -39.58
CA ASN A 641 23.83 3.06 -39.37
C ASN A 641 25.19 2.91 -38.68
N LEU A 642 25.73 1.69 -38.50
CA LEU A 642 27.04 1.49 -37.84
C LEU A 642 28.19 2.31 -38.44
N GLY A 643 28.10 2.67 -39.72
CA GLY A 643 29.08 3.50 -40.41
C GLY A 643 29.29 4.88 -39.78
N VAL A 644 28.27 5.47 -39.13
CA VAL A 644 28.39 6.80 -38.49
C VAL A 644 29.31 6.78 -37.25
N PHE A 645 29.56 5.59 -36.70
CA PHE A 645 30.45 5.38 -35.55
C PHE A 645 31.89 5.04 -35.94
N ALA A 646 32.20 4.95 -37.25
CA ALA A 646 33.54 4.62 -37.71
C ALA A 646 34.57 5.72 -37.40
N ASN A 647 34.13 6.99 -37.30
CA ASN A 647 34.98 8.10 -36.92
C ASN A 647 34.96 8.29 -35.38
N PRO A 648 36.12 8.20 -34.70
CA PRO A 648 36.18 8.42 -33.25
C PRO A 648 35.91 9.88 -32.86
N VAL A 649 36.11 10.84 -33.77
CA VAL A 649 35.84 12.27 -33.52
C VAL A 649 34.35 12.54 -33.70
N PHE A 650 33.69 12.97 -32.62
CA PHE A 650 32.32 13.44 -32.62
C PHE A 650 32.29 14.96 -32.56
N GLU A 651 31.93 15.62 -33.66
CA GLU A 651 31.71 17.06 -33.73
C GLU A 651 30.45 17.34 -34.54
N LEU A 652 29.49 18.07 -33.96
CA LEU A 652 28.31 18.52 -34.68
C LEU A 652 28.71 19.60 -35.70
N PRO A 653 28.07 19.63 -36.89
CA PRO A 653 28.38 20.63 -37.90
C PRO A 653 28.00 22.03 -37.43
N LEU A 654 28.88 23.02 -37.64
CA LEU A 654 28.63 24.44 -37.31
C LEU A 654 27.37 25.01 -38.00
N LYS A 655 27.00 24.44 -39.16
CA LYS A 655 25.80 24.80 -39.91
C LYS A 655 25.07 23.54 -40.33
N MET A 656 23.89 23.33 -39.76
CA MET A 656 23.02 22.20 -40.05
C MET A 656 22.15 22.48 -41.29
N ASN A 657 21.95 21.46 -42.13
CA ASN A 657 20.88 21.48 -43.13
C ASN A 657 19.51 21.28 -42.46
N ALA A 658 18.42 21.45 -43.19
CA ALA A 658 17.07 21.39 -42.62
C ALA A 658 16.78 20.04 -41.93
N ALA A 659 17.22 18.92 -42.51
CA ALA A 659 17.04 17.60 -41.93
C ALA A 659 17.85 17.38 -40.65
N SER A 660 19.10 17.87 -40.62
CA SER A 660 19.97 17.87 -39.44
C SER A 660 19.38 18.71 -38.31
N THR A 661 18.91 19.93 -38.61
CA THR A 661 18.24 20.80 -37.63
C THR A 661 16.99 20.13 -37.07
N ALA A 662 16.17 19.51 -37.92
CA ALA A 662 14.96 18.81 -37.50
C ALA A 662 15.27 17.60 -36.60
N LEU A 663 16.26 16.78 -36.95
CA LEU A 663 16.67 15.61 -36.17
C LEU A 663 17.30 16.00 -34.83
N HIS A 664 18.21 16.98 -34.83
CA HIS A 664 18.82 17.52 -33.63
C HIS A 664 17.75 18.06 -32.67
N ARG A 665 16.83 18.90 -33.17
CA ARG A 665 15.68 19.38 -32.40
C ARG A 665 14.84 18.24 -31.83
N LYS A 666 14.46 17.26 -32.65
CA LYS A 666 13.64 16.13 -32.20
C LYS A 666 14.35 15.30 -31.12
N THR A 667 15.67 15.13 -31.24
CA THR A 667 16.50 14.44 -30.24
C THR A 667 16.41 15.14 -28.90
N HIS A 668 16.71 16.45 -28.86
CA HIS A 668 16.67 17.23 -27.61
C HIS A 668 15.26 17.39 -27.04
N GLN A 669 14.23 17.50 -27.88
CA GLN A 669 12.82 17.47 -27.45
C GLN A 669 12.47 16.14 -26.78
N THR A 670 12.98 15.03 -27.32
CA THR A 670 12.78 13.69 -26.78
C THR A 670 13.48 13.54 -25.43
N ILE A 671 14.75 13.97 -25.31
CA ILE A 671 15.50 13.97 -24.04
C ILE A 671 14.75 14.76 -22.96
N ARG A 672 14.33 15.99 -23.27
CA ARG A 672 13.56 16.84 -22.35
C ARG A 672 12.27 16.17 -21.91
N LYS A 673 11.48 15.68 -22.86
CA LYS A 673 10.18 15.05 -22.59
C LYS A 673 10.34 13.80 -21.75
N PHE A 674 11.28 12.93 -22.10
CA PHE A 674 11.50 11.66 -21.41
C PHE A 674 11.91 11.89 -19.94
N GLY A 675 12.86 12.80 -19.70
CA GLY A 675 13.27 13.16 -18.34
C GLY A 675 12.11 13.71 -17.50
N ALA A 676 11.30 14.61 -18.08
CA ALA A 676 10.12 15.16 -17.41
C ALA A 676 9.04 14.11 -17.12
N ASP A 677 8.80 13.18 -18.04
CA ASP A 677 7.80 12.12 -17.88
C ASP A 677 8.19 11.14 -16.75
N ILE A 678 9.47 10.81 -16.60
CA ILE A 678 9.97 9.98 -15.49
C ILE A 678 9.84 10.72 -14.15
N GLU A 679 10.36 11.95 -14.04
CA GLU A 679 10.43 12.68 -12.76
C GLU A 679 9.05 13.18 -12.28
N ALA A 680 8.07 13.37 -13.17
CA ALA A 680 6.74 13.83 -12.76
C ALA A 680 5.95 12.74 -12.01
N LYS A 681 5.69 11.61 -12.66
CA LYS A 681 4.84 10.51 -12.15
C LYS A 681 5.15 9.17 -12.82
N PHE A 682 6.40 8.94 -13.21
CA PHE A 682 6.79 7.70 -13.88
C PHE A 682 5.93 7.38 -15.12
N HIS A 683 5.62 8.39 -15.95
CA HIS A 683 4.83 8.24 -17.17
C HIS A 683 5.63 7.51 -18.27
N PHE A 684 6.03 6.27 -18.01
CA PHE A 684 6.89 5.47 -18.88
C PHE A 684 6.29 5.26 -20.27
N ASN A 685 4.97 5.11 -20.36
CA ASN A 685 4.28 4.95 -21.63
C ASN A 685 4.49 6.14 -22.58
N THR A 686 4.38 7.38 -22.07
CA THR A 686 4.61 8.58 -22.90
C THR A 686 6.09 8.84 -23.16
N ALA A 687 6.96 8.46 -22.22
CA ALA A 687 8.40 8.47 -22.41
C ALA A 687 8.81 7.52 -23.55
N ILE A 688 8.32 6.28 -23.55
CA ILE A 688 8.53 5.30 -24.63
C ILE A 688 8.00 5.84 -25.96
N SER A 689 6.77 6.39 -25.99
CA SER A 689 6.21 6.99 -27.21
C SER A 689 7.13 8.05 -27.81
N SER A 690 7.75 8.91 -26.97
CA SER A 690 8.66 9.95 -27.47
C SER A 690 9.90 9.36 -28.17
N VAL A 691 10.43 8.23 -27.68
CA VAL A 691 11.53 7.54 -28.35
C VAL A 691 11.07 6.81 -29.61
N MET A 692 9.86 6.24 -29.61
CA MET A 692 9.26 5.67 -30.83
C MET A 692 9.13 6.74 -31.93
N GLU A 693 8.73 7.96 -31.57
CA GLU A 693 8.68 9.10 -32.50
C GLU A 693 10.07 9.48 -33.01
N LEU A 694 11.09 9.58 -32.15
CA LEU A 694 12.47 9.82 -32.58
C LEU A 694 12.97 8.74 -33.54
N THR A 695 12.67 7.47 -33.25
CA THR A 695 13.00 6.33 -34.12
C THR A 695 12.32 6.47 -35.49
N ASN A 696 11.05 6.89 -35.53
CA ASN A 696 10.34 7.13 -36.78
C ASN A 696 10.96 8.30 -37.57
N THR A 697 11.37 9.38 -36.89
CA THR A 697 12.07 10.51 -37.51
C THR A 697 13.38 10.06 -38.15
N LEU A 698 14.19 9.26 -37.44
CA LEU A 698 15.43 8.68 -37.98
C LEU A 698 15.18 7.87 -39.27
N TYR A 699 14.18 6.99 -39.27
CA TYR A 699 13.80 6.24 -40.48
C TYR A 699 13.34 7.13 -41.63
N SER A 700 12.55 8.17 -41.34
CA SER A 700 12.02 9.06 -42.39
C SER A 700 13.09 9.91 -43.06
N LEU A 701 14.13 10.31 -42.31
CA LEU A 701 15.19 11.19 -42.80
C LEU A 701 16.37 10.42 -43.42
N ALA A 702 16.54 9.14 -43.09
CA ALA A 702 17.57 8.27 -43.66
C ALA A 702 17.32 7.90 -45.14
N GLY A 703 16.10 8.10 -45.66
CA GLY A 703 15.68 7.67 -47.00
C GLY A 703 15.42 8.78 -48.03
N ASP A 704 15.79 10.03 -47.76
CA ASP A 704 15.56 11.13 -48.71
C ASP A 704 16.63 11.15 -49.82
N GLU A 705 16.28 10.59 -50.99
CA GLU A 705 17.13 10.50 -52.19
C GLU A 705 17.49 11.86 -52.81
N ASN A 706 16.88 12.97 -52.35
CA ASN A 706 17.12 14.31 -52.90
C ASN A 706 18.36 15.03 -52.33
N GLY A 707 19.26 14.31 -51.63
CA GLY A 707 20.51 14.87 -51.11
C GLY A 707 20.35 15.73 -49.85
N ASN A 708 19.23 15.56 -49.12
CA ASN A 708 18.91 16.32 -47.91
C ASN A 708 18.99 15.46 -46.64
N SER A 709 19.79 14.38 -46.64
CA SER A 709 19.99 13.52 -45.47
C SER A 709 20.66 14.29 -44.31
N PRO A 710 20.38 13.92 -43.06
CA PRO A 710 21.08 14.49 -41.91
C PRO A 710 22.58 14.20 -41.96
N ASP A 711 23.37 15.08 -41.36
CA ASP A 711 24.80 14.86 -41.17
C ASP A 711 25.05 13.60 -40.30
N PRO A 712 26.04 12.75 -40.63
CA PRO A 712 26.37 11.55 -39.86
C PRO A 712 26.56 11.80 -38.36
N ALA A 713 27.12 12.96 -37.96
CA ALA A 713 27.30 13.31 -36.55
C ALA A 713 25.95 13.52 -35.83
N VAL A 714 24.95 14.06 -36.53
CA VAL A 714 23.60 14.27 -35.97
C VAL A 714 22.83 12.96 -35.89
N ILE A 715 23.03 12.05 -36.86
CA ILE A 715 22.49 10.68 -36.79
C ILE A 715 23.09 9.95 -35.59
N ARG A 716 24.40 10.07 -35.40
CA ARG A 716 25.12 9.50 -34.26
C ARG A 716 24.56 10.02 -32.92
N GLU A 717 24.41 11.33 -32.77
CA GLU A 717 23.82 11.96 -31.57
C GLU A 717 22.43 11.38 -31.26
N ALA A 718 21.57 11.30 -32.28
CA ALA A 718 20.21 10.79 -32.12
C ALA A 718 20.17 9.30 -31.73
N ILE A 719 21.06 8.47 -32.29
CA ILE A 719 21.17 7.06 -31.93
C ILE A 719 21.71 6.90 -30.50
N GLU A 720 22.76 7.63 -30.13
CA GLU A 720 23.32 7.59 -28.77
C GLU A 720 22.27 8.01 -27.73
N ALA A 721 21.55 9.10 -27.99
CA ALA A 721 20.45 9.54 -27.14
C ALA A 721 19.34 8.50 -27.05
N MET A 722 18.90 7.92 -28.19
CA MET A 722 17.88 6.87 -28.22
C MET A 722 18.29 5.66 -27.36
N LEU A 723 19.53 5.19 -27.49
CA LEU A 723 20.04 4.04 -26.71
C LEU A 723 20.11 4.37 -25.22
N ALA A 724 20.64 5.55 -24.86
CA ALA A 724 20.71 6.00 -23.46
C ALA A 724 19.33 6.12 -22.81
N LEU A 725 18.35 6.74 -23.50
CA LEU A 725 16.99 6.91 -23.01
C LEU A 725 16.23 5.58 -22.86
N LEU A 726 16.45 4.62 -23.77
CA LEU A 726 15.81 3.29 -23.69
C LEU A 726 16.47 2.36 -22.66
N SER A 727 17.72 2.60 -22.29
CA SER A 727 18.50 1.68 -21.45
C SER A 727 17.87 1.31 -20.10
N PRO A 728 17.12 2.19 -19.40
CA PRO A 728 16.43 1.78 -18.18
C PRO A 728 15.31 0.75 -18.42
N MET A 729 14.71 0.77 -19.61
CA MET A 729 13.53 -0.02 -19.96
C MET A 729 13.91 -1.33 -20.64
N VAL A 730 14.89 -1.27 -21.55
CA VAL A 730 15.38 -2.40 -22.37
C VAL A 730 16.90 -2.51 -22.29
N PRO A 731 17.43 -2.88 -21.12
CA PRO A 731 18.86 -2.78 -20.83
C PRO A 731 19.73 -3.74 -21.64
N HIS A 732 19.20 -4.89 -22.10
CA HIS A 732 20.02 -5.91 -22.75
C HIS A 732 20.33 -5.51 -24.21
N LEU A 733 19.29 -5.17 -24.98
CA LEU A 733 19.44 -4.72 -26.36
C LEU A 733 20.27 -3.44 -26.42
N THR A 734 20.00 -2.47 -25.55
CA THR A 734 20.74 -1.20 -25.57
C THR A 734 22.20 -1.36 -25.19
N ALA A 735 22.54 -2.23 -24.24
CA ALA A 735 23.92 -2.56 -23.92
C ALA A 735 24.63 -3.23 -25.11
N GLU A 736 23.97 -4.15 -25.82
CA GLU A 736 24.54 -4.79 -27.01
C GLU A 736 24.80 -3.79 -28.12
N LEU A 737 23.80 -2.97 -28.46
CA LEU A 737 23.92 -1.96 -29.50
C LEU A 737 24.99 -0.90 -29.14
N TRP A 738 25.11 -0.57 -27.85
CA TRP A 738 26.17 0.32 -27.37
C TRP A 738 27.57 -0.28 -27.51
N GLU A 739 27.73 -1.58 -27.23
CA GLU A 739 29.01 -2.26 -27.46
C GLU A 739 29.35 -2.35 -28.96
N LEU A 740 28.36 -2.65 -29.82
CA LEU A 740 28.54 -2.70 -31.27
C LEU A 740 28.98 -1.36 -31.89
N THR A 741 28.60 -0.25 -31.26
CA THR A 741 29.05 1.11 -31.66
C THR A 741 30.45 1.46 -31.13
N LYS A 742 31.14 0.53 -30.45
CA LYS A 742 32.55 0.61 -30.01
C LYS A 742 32.84 1.77 -29.03
N HIS A 743 31.86 2.14 -28.22
CA HIS A 743 32.08 3.09 -27.14
C HIS A 743 33.08 2.55 -26.09
N PRO A 744 33.93 3.41 -25.50
CA PRO A 744 34.98 2.97 -24.58
C PRO A 744 34.46 2.59 -23.19
N ILE A 745 33.26 3.07 -22.83
CA ILE A 745 32.62 2.81 -21.53
C ILE A 745 31.28 2.10 -21.72
N PRO A 746 30.89 1.19 -20.81
CA PRO A 746 29.58 0.55 -20.84
C PRO A 746 28.45 1.57 -20.69
N LEU A 747 27.30 1.31 -21.33
CA LEU A 747 26.14 2.22 -21.26
C LEU A 747 25.65 2.46 -19.83
N ALA A 748 25.78 1.46 -18.94
CA ALA A 748 25.39 1.58 -17.53
C ALA A 748 26.21 2.62 -16.74
N GLU A 749 27.37 3.05 -17.25
CA GLU A 749 28.24 4.08 -16.67
C GLU A 749 28.10 5.44 -17.36
N VAL A 750 27.32 5.51 -18.44
CA VAL A 750 27.09 6.75 -19.17
C VAL A 750 26.12 7.64 -18.38
N PRO A 751 26.45 8.91 -18.13
CA PRO A 751 25.52 9.86 -17.51
C PRO A 751 24.24 10.03 -18.34
N TRP A 752 23.14 10.34 -17.66
CA TRP A 752 21.88 10.64 -18.34
C TRP A 752 22.06 11.84 -19.31
N PRO A 753 21.59 11.75 -20.57
CA PRO A 753 21.78 12.82 -21.54
C PRO A 753 21.05 14.09 -21.13
N GLU A 754 21.69 15.23 -21.32
CA GLU A 754 21.10 16.56 -21.13
C GLU A 754 20.56 17.10 -22.45
N TYR A 755 19.53 17.94 -22.40
CA TYR A 755 18.98 18.58 -23.59
C TYR A 755 19.53 20.00 -23.76
N ASP A 756 19.69 20.43 -25.01
CA ASP A 756 20.02 21.82 -25.38
C ASP A 756 18.74 22.67 -25.43
N ALA A 757 18.69 23.71 -24.60
CA ALA A 757 17.55 24.62 -24.51
C ALA A 757 17.30 25.43 -25.79
N GLU A 758 18.32 25.68 -26.62
CA GLU A 758 18.17 26.33 -27.92
C GLU A 758 17.63 25.35 -28.97
N ALA A 759 18.20 24.14 -29.03
CA ALA A 759 17.78 23.11 -29.98
C ALA A 759 16.30 22.74 -29.86
N VAL A 760 15.76 22.78 -28.64
CA VAL A 760 14.37 22.41 -28.34
C VAL A 760 13.35 23.46 -28.79
N ARG A 761 13.78 24.70 -29.05
CA ARG A 761 12.88 25.79 -29.47
C ARG A 761 12.22 25.44 -30.79
N GLU A 762 10.91 25.63 -30.83
CA GLU A 762 10.15 25.58 -32.08
C GLU A 762 10.42 26.89 -32.84
N GLU A 763 10.67 26.81 -34.15
CA GLU A 763 10.77 28.01 -35.00
C GLU A 763 9.38 28.55 -35.34
N GLU A 764 8.41 27.64 -35.47
CA GLU A 764 7.00 27.93 -35.71
C GLU A 764 6.14 27.01 -34.83
N ILE A 765 5.11 27.57 -34.20
CA ILE A 765 4.08 26.87 -33.44
C ILE A 765 2.76 26.90 -34.21
N THR A 766 2.00 25.81 -34.13
CA THR A 766 0.66 25.74 -34.72
C THR A 766 -0.39 26.29 -33.75
N ILE A 767 -1.05 27.38 -34.12
CA ILE A 767 -2.18 27.96 -33.36
C ILE A 767 -3.49 27.56 -34.01
N VAL A 768 -4.32 26.81 -33.29
CA VAL A 768 -5.64 26.38 -33.78
C VAL A 768 -6.63 27.54 -33.70
N ILE A 769 -7.34 27.83 -34.78
CA ILE A 769 -8.39 28.86 -34.80
C ILE A 769 -9.77 28.22 -34.73
N GLN A 770 -10.57 28.64 -33.75
CA GLN A 770 -11.94 28.24 -33.54
C GLN A 770 -12.90 29.42 -33.77
N VAL A 771 -14.09 29.12 -34.28
CA VAL A 771 -15.23 30.05 -34.33
C VAL A 771 -16.41 29.37 -33.65
N LYS A 772 -16.98 30.01 -32.61
CA LYS A 772 -18.00 29.39 -31.74
C LYS A 772 -17.55 28.03 -31.16
N GLY A 773 -16.27 27.93 -30.77
CA GLY A 773 -15.70 26.71 -30.19
C GLY A 773 -15.46 25.54 -31.17
N LYS A 774 -15.71 25.71 -32.48
CA LYS A 774 -15.43 24.70 -33.51
C LYS A 774 -14.17 25.08 -34.30
N VAL A 775 -13.25 24.14 -34.51
CA VAL A 775 -11.99 24.35 -35.25
C VAL A 775 -12.29 24.65 -36.73
N ARG A 776 -11.75 25.76 -37.24
CA ARG A 776 -11.97 26.26 -38.61
C ARG A 776 -10.70 26.45 -39.43
N SER A 777 -9.59 26.80 -38.78
CA SER A 777 -8.28 26.96 -39.43
C SER A 777 -7.15 26.73 -38.43
N GLN A 778 -5.91 26.81 -38.90
CA GLN A 778 -4.68 26.74 -38.13
C GLN A 778 -3.66 27.73 -38.71
N LEU A 779 -2.90 28.43 -37.85
CA LEU A 779 -1.80 29.30 -38.25
C LEU A 779 -0.46 28.70 -37.82
N GLN A 780 0.57 28.84 -38.65
CA GLN A 780 1.96 28.66 -38.23
C GLN A 780 2.55 30.04 -37.91
N VAL A 781 3.10 30.21 -36.71
CA VAL A 781 3.61 31.50 -36.22
C VAL A 781 4.85 31.29 -35.36
N ALA A 782 5.74 32.27 -35.26
CA ALA A 782 6.89 32.16 -34.36
C ALA A 782 6.44 32.10 -32.89
N PRO A 783 7.02 31.24 -32.03
CA PRO A 783 6.71 31.25 -30.61
C PRO A 783 6.96 32.62 -29.99
N GLY A 784 6.01 33.09 -29.16
CA GLY A 784 6.06 34.43 -28.59
C GLY A 784 5.49 35.54 -29.48
N THR A 785 4.87 35.21 -30.62
CA THR A 785 4.06 36.17 -31.39
C THR A 785 2.98 36.80 -30.50
N SER A 786 2.85 38.12 -30.56
CA SER A 786 2.00 38.87 -29.63
C SER A 786 0.52 38.52 -29.82
N ASP A 787 -0.26 38.58 -28.74
CA ASP A 787 -1.71 38.38 -28.79
C ASP A 787 -2.42 39.29 -29.81
N ALA A 788 -1.89 40.49 -30.02
CA ALA A 788 -2.43 41.44 -30.99
C ALA A 788 -2.21 40.96 -32.43
N ASP A 789 -1.00 40.47 -32.73
CA ASP A 789 -0.66 39.95 -34.05
C ASP A 789 -1.41 38.64 -34.33
N LEU A 790 -1.49 37.74 -33.34
CA LEU A 790 -2.27 36.51 -33.43
C LEU A 790 -3.74 36.77 -33.76
N LYS A 791 -4.37 37.75 -33.08
CA LYS A 791 -5.74 38.16 -33.38
C LYS A 791 -5.89 38.70 -34.79
N LYS A 792 -4.95 39.53 -35.24
CA LYS A 792 -4.96 40.11 -36.58
C LYS A 792 -4.83 39.02 -37.65
N MET A 793 -3.91 38.09 -37.48
CA MET A 793 -3.70 36.96 -38.39
C MET A 793 -4.92 36.02 -38.43
N ALA A 794 -5.50 35.70 -37.27
CA ALA A 794 -6.67 34.83 -37.21
C ALA A 794 -7.93 35.46 -37.81
N LEU A 795 -8.10 36.77 -37.67
CA LEU A 795 -9.17 37.51 -38.33
C LEU A 795 -8.88 37.75 -39.82
N ALA A 796 -7.64 37.69 -40.27
CA ALA A 796 -7.30 37.80 -41.69
C ALA A 796 -7.39 36.45 -42.43
N ASP A 797 -7.60 35.33 -41.73
CA ASP A 797 -7.64 33.99 -42.32
C ASP A 797 -8.91 33.79 -43.18
N ASP A 798 -8.71 33.41 -44.45
CA ASP A 798 -9.79 33.25 -45.43
C ASP A 798 -10.82 32.18 -45.05
N LYS A 799 -10.41 31.11 -44.36
CA LYS A 799 -11.34 30.08 -43.89
C LYS A 799 -12.17 30.63 -42.75
N VAL A 800 -11.54 31.32 -41.80
CA VAL A 800 -12.23 31.96 -40.67
C VAL A 800 -13.23 33.00 -41.16
N GLN A 801 -12.86 33.86 -42.10
CA GLN A 801 -13.74 34.89 -42.68
C GLN A 801 -15.04 34.30 -43.23
N LYS A 802 -14.98 33.15 -43.91
CA LYS A 802 -16.16 32.42 -44.39
C LYS A 802 -17.10 31.94 -43.27
N PHE A 803 -16.57 31.68 -42.07
CA PHE A 803 -17.36 31.25 -40.91
C PHE A 803 -17.83 32.42 -40.03
N LEU A 804 -17.32 33.64 -40.24
CA LEU A 804 -17.85 34.84 -39.60
C LEU A 804 -19.14 35.31 -40.30
N ASP A 805 -19.27 35.08 -41.61
CA ASP A 805 -20.50 35.29 -42.40
C ASP A 805 -21.17 36.66 -42.14
N GLY A 806 -20.34 37.72 -42.09
CA GLY A 806 -20.78 39.10 -41.83
C GLY A 806 -21.24 39.40 -40.39
N ASN A 807 -21.21 38.42 -39.48
CA ASN A 807 -21.57 38.64 -38.07
C ASN A 807 -20.46 39.41 -37.33
N PRO A 808 -20.81 40.35 -36.43
CA PRO A 808 -19.82 41.10 -35.67
C PRO A 808 -19.09 40.20 -34.66
N VAL A 809 -17.77 40.29 -34.62
CA VAL A 809 -16.96 39.61 -33.61
C VAL A 809 -17.15 40.27 -32.26
N ARG A 810 -17.71 39.54 -31.29
CA ARG A 810 -17.93 40.02 -29.91
C ARG A 810 -16.66 39.95 -29.07
N LYS A 811 -15.88 38.88 -29.21
CA LYS A 811 -14.69 38.63 -28.40
C LYS A 811 -13.73 37.67 -29.10
N VAL A 812 -12.43 37.94 -29.02
CA VAL A 812 -11.39 36.99 -29.43
C VAL A 812 -10.60 36.59 -28.20
N ILE A 813 -10.64 35.30 -27.88
CA ILE A 813 -9.95 34.70 -26.75
C ILE A 813 -8.69 34.04 -27.28
N VAL A 814 -7.53 34.55 -26.87
CA VAL A 814 -6.23 33.95 -27.19
C VAL A 814 -5.79 33.14 -25.99
N VAL A 815 -5.47 31.87 -26.22
CA VAL A 815 -4.73 31.04 -25.29
C VAL A 815 -3.31 30.98 -25.83
N PRO A 816 -2.33 31.65 -25.19
CA PRO A 816 -0.96 31.75 -25.69
C PRO A 816 -0.40 30.38 -26.08
N ASN A 817 0.25 30.34 -27.23
CA ASN A 817 0.90 29.16 -27.81
C ASN A 817 -0.01 27.93 -28.05
N LYS A 818 -1.35 28.08 -28.04
CA LYS A 818 -2.28 26.95 -28.22
C LYS A 818 -3.40 27.21 -29.23
N LEU A 819 -4.27 28.19 -28.95
CA LEU A 819 -5.47 28.39 -29.75
C LEU A 819 -6.01 29.81 -29.68
N ILE A 820 -6.81 30.18 -30.68
CA ILE A 820 -7.58 31.41 -30.74
C ILE A 820 -9.04 31.03 -30.93
N ASN A 821 -9.92 31.43 -30.04
CA ASN A 821 -11.36 31.22 -30.17
C ASN A 821 -12.08 32.56 -30.42
N ILE A 822 -12.79 32.62 -31.55
CA ILE A 822 -13.53 33.79 -32.01
C ILE A 822 -15.00 33.59 -31.68
N VAL A 823 -15.52 34.50 -30.86
CA VAL A 823 -16.91 34.55 -30.44
C VAL A 823 -17.63 35.60 -31.30
N ILE A 824 -18.64 35.17 -32.06
CA ILE A 824 -19.55 36.02 -32.85
C ILE A 824 -20.93 36.08 -32.20
#